data_AF-A0A951XC12-F1
#
_entry.id   AF-A0A951XC12-F1
#
_cell.length_a   1.000
_cell.length_b   1.000
_cell.length_c   1.000
_cell.angle_alpha   90.00
_cell.angle_beta   90.00
_cell.angle_gamma   90.00
#
_symmetry.space_group_name_H-M   'P 1'
#
loop_
_entity.id
_entity.type
_entity.pdbx_description
1 polymer ?
#
loop_
_entity_poly.entity_id
_entity_poly.type
_entity_poly.pdbx_seq_one_letter_code
_entity_poly.pdbx_strand_id
1 'polypeptide(L)'
;MYKYWITVLGAWLICLSSFATEEPTVMKSLRGSEGQLKPDSTAAIRDTSFYEDLSRSPRKFTDISNKNIITFTLDEGSPLYLKTPFSATLTFQLYYSFKNTPAAEDSLSEYQTLVINYDTASANPYTMRSYFEFDDAVSARLKIISISTTASGWDPLPALIVTNEMRRERIFTFDCEANKVQQILFTAPPAGADELQVYWNQSEGADEYDLEWAYIDQQAYNAQLYGDPGSAAFSRNLFRNNSSRVTLKNTESGYKIPLLYEKNGKLFFRVRAVQVTPSGKRTETNWSDYNSFDFVAGHQSNLNWQSVTSFAEEGKRKSVVQYFDGSLRSRQTVTKDNTTGTTVMAENFYDYQGRPVIQVLPSPTINSIIQHTPAFNQFLNTGAYYKDNYDKIISGNDLCSGAAPGLDAAKGGAAQYYSPQNPEKNIENNHLIPDAEGFPYSETRYMRDNTGRIAAQGGVGKEHRINQGHDTKYYYGTPEQNELDALFGTEAGDASHYFKNMVRDANGQYSVSYLDMHGRTVATALAGELPPGMKLDYLPSKENREITSSLINASNNIIKGLVIESSKTLVVPLKANYKFRYSLLPENVNIENCSKEDICYSCSYDLEITISDDCGNGQFGGTPYVFTGTIGSISEDCNDLPSLFTKEIPKTLEEGSYVITKKLTIRDTAIAVHSAAFMENNLCKTIQDFVDEQMTIFLEQTNNCTTPCGACMLQLGESQQAFITKFISDNGLDPNSEKSTQLAQDMYQRLSA
;
A
#
# COMPACT_ATOMS: atom_id res chain seq x y z
N MET A 1 -2.78 -7.35 -42.00
CA MET A 1 -2.36 -8.75 -42.17
C MET A 1 -1.51 -9.17 -40.95
N TYR A 2 -2.13 -9.16 -39.77
CA TYR A 2 -1.49 -9.52 -38.49
C TYR A 2 -2.05 -10.88 -38.04
N LYS A 3 -1.17 -11.86 -37.80
CA LYS A 3 -1.51 -13.18 -37.28
C LYS A 3 -1.67 -13.09 -35.76
N TYR A 4 -2.88 -13.40 -35.29
CA TYR A 4 -3.18 -13.65 -33.88
C TYR A 4 -2.40 -14.87 -33.39
N TRP A 5 -1.62 -14.71 -32.32
CA TRP A 5 -1.14 -15.81 -31.50
C TRP A 5 -1.98 -15.83 -30.23
N ILE A 6 -2.87 -16.82 -30.15
CA ILE A 6 -3.63 -17.15 -28.95
C ILE A 6 -2.72 -18.06 -28.11
N THR A 7 -2.15 -17.52 -27.05
CA THR A 7 -1.50 -18.30 -25.99
C THR A 7 -2.57 -18.90 -25.10
N VAL A 8 -2.87 -20.19 -25.32
CA VAL A 8 -3.68 -21.00 -24.40
C VAL A 8 -2.81 -21.31 -23.17
N LEU A 9 -3.05 -20.59 -22.08
CA LEU A 9 -2.57 -20.96 -20.76
C LEU A 9 -3.38 -22.19 -20.29
N GLY A 10 -2.85 -23.38 -20.55
CA GLY A 10 -3.31 -24.60 -19.91
C GLY A 10 -2.88 -24.60 -18.45
N ALA A 11 -3.76 -24.17 -17.57
CA ALA A 11 -3.61 -24.39 -16.13
C ALA A 11 -3.66 -25.90 -15.86
N TRP A 12 -2.50 -26.51 -15.66
CA TRP A 12 -2.41 -27.83 -15.05
C TRP A 12 -2.77 -27.69 -13.57
N LEU A 13 -4.04 -27.89 -13.27
CA LEU A 13 -4.50 -28.25 -11.93
C LEU A 13 -3.93 -29.64 -11.62
N ILE A 14 -2.74 -29.67 -11.01
CA ILE A 14 -2.26 -30.86 -10.32
C ILE A 14 -3.12 -30.95 -9.06
N CYS A 15 -4.18 -31.76 -9.10
CA CYS A 15 -4.72 -32.35 -7.89
C CYS A 15 -3.61 -33.23 -7.31
N LEU A 16 -2.82 -32.67 -6.38
CA LEU A 16 -2.01 -33.48 -5.49
C LEU A 16 -2.97 -34.10 -4.47
N SER A 17 -3.47 -35.28 -4.78
CA SER A 17 -3.89 -36.20 -3.73
C SER A 17 -2.67 -36.48 -2.87
N SER A 18 -2.79 -36.25 -1.56
CA SER A 18 -1.83 -36.73 -0.56
C SER A 18 -1.67 -38.25 -0.75
N PHE A 19 -0.51 -38.66 -1.26
CA PHE A 19 -0.10 -40.06 -1.24
C PHE A 19 0.77 -40.26 -0.01
N ALA A 20 0.45 -41.30 0.76
CA ALA A 20 1.33 -41.87 1.77
C ALA A 20 2.71 -42.14 1.13
N THR A 21 3.79 -41.90 1.88
CA THR A 21 5.16 -42.11 1.41
C THR A 21 5.36 -43.54 0.89
N GLU A 22 5.61 -43.68 -0.42
CA GLU A 22 6.00 -44.95 -1.05
C GLU A 22 7.35 -45.41 -0.46
N GLU A 23 7.39 -46.63 0.11
CA GLU A 23 8.66 -47.26 0.48
C GLU A 23 9.55 -47.39 -0.77
N PRO A 24 10.89 -47.36 -0.63
CA PRO A 24 11.79 -47.55 -1.77
C PRO A 24 11.41 -48.83 -2.53
N THR A 25 11.24 -48.67 -3.84
CA THR A 25 10.78 -49.74 -4.73
C THR A 25 11.82 -50.85 -4.79
N VAL A 26 11.36 -52.10 -4.72
CA VAL A 26 12.24 -53.27 -4.85
C VAL A 26 12.25 -53.63 -6.32
N MET A 27 13.41 -53.50 -6.98
CA MET A 27 13.52 -53.84 -8.40
C MET A 27 14.73 -54.71 -8.72
N LYS A 28 14.57 -55.56 -9.73
CA LYS A 28 15.64 -56.34 -10.34
C LYS A 28 15.51 -56.27 -11.86
N SER A 29 16.58 -55.84 -12.52
CA SER A 29 16.62 -55.74 -13.98
C SER A 29 17.54 -56.80 -14.60
N LEU A 30 17.22 -57.22 -15.82
CA LEU A 30 18.10 -57.97 -16.72
C LEU A 30 18.43 -57.09 -17.92
N ARG A 31 19.72 -56.88 -18.15
CA ARG A 31 20.22 -56.02 -19.23
C ARG A 31 20.73 -56.83 -20.40
N GLY A 32 20.42 -56.40 -21.61
CA GLY A 32 20.97 -57.02 -22.81
C GLY A 32 22.46 -56.76 -22.98
N SER A 33 22.97 -55.60 -22.52
CA SER A 33 24.39 -55.25 -22.55
C SER A 33 25.26 -56.22 -21.73
N GLU A 34 24.69 -56.82 -20.69
CA GLU A 34 25.32 -57.83 -19.84
C GLU A 34 25.05 -59.27 -20.32
N GLY A 35 24.38 -59.45 -21.45
CA GLY A 35 24.01 -60.77 -21.98
C GLY A 35 22.98 -61.53 -21.13
N GLN A 36 22.20 -60.80 -20.31
CA GLN A 36 21.20 -61.36 -19.40
C GLN A 36 19.82 -61.51 -20.05
N LEU A 37 19.62 -60.92 -21.23
CA LEU A 37 18.40 -61.11 -22.02
C LEU A 37 18.53 -62.34 -22.92
N LYS A 38 18.44 -63.52 -22.32
CA LYS A 38 18.47 -64.82 -23.03
C LYS A 38 17.49 -65.80 -22.37
N PRO A 39 17.07 -66.86 -23.09
CA PRO A 39 16.23 -67.91 -22.51
C PRO A 39 16.79 -68.42 -21.18
N ASP A 40 15.88 -68.75 -20.26
CA ASP A 40 16.15 -69.20 -18.89
C ASP A 40 16.73 -68.16 -17.91
N SER A 41 16.97 -66.92 -18.34
CA SER A 41 17.36 -65.85 -17.41
C SER A 41 16.19 -65.44 -16.51
N THR A 42 16.49 -65.11 -15.24
CA THR A 42 15.45 -64.81 -14.24
C THR A 42 15.71 -63.51 -13.49
N ALA A 43 14.63 -62.77 -13.20
CA ALA A 43 14.64 -61.61 -12.32
C ALA A 43 13.64 -61.83 -11.19
N ALA A 44 14.17 -62.11 -10.00
CA ALA A 44 13.37 -62.34 -8.80
C ALA A 44 13.44 -61.12 -7.87
N ILE A 45 12.27 -60.71 -7.38
CA ILE A 45 12.11 -59.74 -6.31
C ILE A 45 11.24 -60.36 -5.21
N ARG A 46 11.51 -59.99 -3.97
CA ARG A 46 10.79 -60.49 -2.81
C ARG A 46 10.76 -59.42 -1.73
N ASP A 47 9.62 -59.29 -1.08
CA ASP A 47 9.46 -58.34 0.01
C ASP A 47 9.98 -58.91 1.34
N THR A 48 11.28 -58.77 1.59
CA THR A 48 11.92 -59.34 2.78
C THR A 48 11.29 -58.91 4.10
N SER A 49 10.91 -57.63 4.24
CA SER A 49 10.33 -57.10 5.48
C SER A 49 8.95 -57.67 5.77
N PHE A 50 8.15 -57.99 4.75
CA PHE A 50 6.89 -58.70 4.94
C PHE A 50 7.14 -60.12 5.51
N TYR A 51 8.11 -60.85 4.98
CA TYR A 51 8.44 -62.19 5.49
C TYR A 51 9.04 -62.17 6.91
N GLU A 52 9.84 -61.16 7.23
CA GLU A 52 10.30 -60.93 8.60
C GLU A 52 9.12 -60.66 9.54
N ASP A 53 8.14 -59.85 9.10
CA ASP A 53 6.97 -59.52 9.91
C ASP A 53 6.02 -60.71 10.13
N LEU A 54 5.90 -61.61 9.16
CA LEU A 54 5.15 -62.87 9.33
C LEU A 54 5.67 -63.70 10.52
N SER A 55 6.96 -63.57 10.84
CA SER A 55 7.60 -64.27 11.97
C SER A 55 7.54 -63.51 13.30
N ARG A 56 7.04 -62.25 13.30
CA ARG A 56 6.89 -61.43 14.51
C ARG A 56 5.56 -61.68 15.23
N SER A 57 5.59 -61.52 16.55
CA SER A 57 4.40 -61.49 17.42
C SER A 57 4.56 -60.41 18.49
N PRO A 58 3.75 -59.32 18.46
CA PRO A 58 2.72 -59.02 17.47
C PRO A 58 3.31 -58.63 16.10
N ARG A 59 2.48 -58.70 15.05
CA ARG A 59 2.83 -58.20 13.71
C ARG A 59 2.97 -56.68 13.72
N LYS A 60 3.91 -56.18 12.94
CA LYS A 60 4.23 -54.77 12.74
C LYS A 60 3.34 -54.14 11.66
N PHE A 61 2.87 -54.91 10.68
CA PHE A 61 1.99 -54.41 9.63
C PHE A 61 0.56 -54.97 9.81
N THR A 62 -0.43 -54.08 9.80
CA THR A 62 -1.85 -54.44 9.82
C THR A 62 -2.37 -54.74 8.42
N ASP A 63 -1.84 -54.05 7.41
CA ASP A 63 -2.16 -54.31 6.02
C ASP A 63 -0.95 -53.99 5.14
N ILE A 64 -0.88 -54.67 3.99
CA ILE A 64 0.12 -54.43 2.97
C ILE A 64 -0.57 -54.45 1.59
N SER A 65 -0.18 -53.51 0.74
CA SER A 65 -0.60 -53.41 -0.66
C SER A 65 0.65 -53.31 -1.50
N ASN A 66 0.84 -54.24 -2.43
CA ASN A 66 2.02 -54.25 -3.30
C ASN A 66 1.59 -54.09 -4.75
N LYS A 67 2.14 -53.13 -5.47
CA LYS A 67 1.95 -53.02 -6.92
C LYS A 67 3.17 -53.56 -7.63
N ASN A 68 2.99 -54.62 -8.42
CA ASN A 68 4.08 -55.30 -9.13
C ASN A 68 4.01 -54.94 -10.62
N ILE A 69 5.16 -54.57 -11.19
CA ILE A 69 5.25 -54.06 -12.56
C ILE A 69 6.46 -54.72 -13.23
N ILE A 70 6.22 -55.39 -14.35
CA ILE A 70 7.27 -55.89 -15.23
C ILE A 70 7.33 -54.99 -16.44
N THR A 71 8.43 -54.29 -16.63
CA THR A 71 8.61 -53.32 -17.71
C THR A 71 9.69 -53.78 -18.68
N PHE A 72 9.37 -53.83 -19.96
CA PHE A 72 10.32 -54.02 -21.06
C PHE A 72 10.47 -52.71 -21.82
N THR A 73 11.69 -52.21 -21.93
CA THR A 73 11.96 -50.88 -22.49
C THR A 73 13.33 -50.83 -23.18
N LEU A 74 13.51 -49.80 -24.01
CA LEU A 74 14.83 -49.38 -24.45
C LEU A 74 15.63 -48.82 -23.26
N ASP A 75 16.90 -49.18 -23.15
CA ASP A 75 17.86 -48.64 -22.19
C ASP A 75 18.42 -47.31 -22.73
N GLU A 76 17.83 -46.20 -22.32
CA GLU A 76 18.25 -44.84 -22.74
C GLU A 76 19.69 -44.50 -22.35
N GLY A 77 20.26 -45.21 -21.36
CA GLY A 77 21.66 -45.08 -20.97
C GLY A 77 22.64 -45.88 -21.83
N SER A 78 22.13 -46.68 -22.79
CA SER A 78 22.98 -47.51 -23.64
C SER A 78 23.76 -46.67 -24.66
N PRO A 79 25.10 -46.84 -24.77
CA PRO A 79 25.90 -46.17 -25.80
C PRO A 79 25.71 -46.78 -27.20
N LEU A 80 24.88 -47.82 -27.35
CA LEU A 80 24.66 -48.50 -28.62
C LEU A 80 23.84 -47.63 -29.58
N TYR A 81 24.44 -47.28 -30.72
CA TYR A 81 23.74 -46.56 -31.78
C TYR A 81 22.70 -47.46 -32.50
N LEU A 82 21.43 -47.08 -32.42
CA LEU A 82 20.30 -47.80 -33.02
C LEU A 82 20.17 -47.45 -34.52
N LYS A 83 20.47 -48.43 -35.39
CA LYS A 83 20.71 -48.18 -36.83
C LYS A 83 19.45 -48.10 -37.69
N THR A 84 18.52 -49.03 -37.50
CA THR A 84 17.28 -49.14 -38.31
C THR A 84 16.07 -49.34 -37.40
N PRO A 85 14.84 -49.05 -37.87
CA PRO A 85 13.65 -49.42 -37.13
C PRO A 85 13.62 -50.93 -36.82
N PHE A 86 13.10 -51.29 -35.64
CA PHE A 86 12.95 -52.67 -35.21
C PHE A 86 11.80 -52.81 -34.22
N SER A 87 11.28 -54.03 -34.12
CA SER A 87 10.37 -54.47 -33.05
C SER A 87 11.10 -55.53 -32.23
N ALA A 88 11.00 -55.44 -30.91
CA ALA A 88 11.51 -56.46 -30.01
C ALA A 88 10.36 -57.05 -29.21
N THR A 89 10.30 -58.38 -29.18
CA THR A 89 9.27 -59.16 -28.51
C THR A 89 9.93 -59.99 -27.43
N LEU A 90 9.52 -59.77 -26.18
CA LEU A 90 9.92 -60.54 -25.01
C LEU A 90 8.75 -61.44 -24.59
N THR A 91 8.97 -62.75 -24.56
CA THR A 91 8.01 -63.70 -24.00
C THR A 91 8.57 -64.27 -22.71
N PHE A 92 7.78 -64.21 -21.63
CA PHE A 92 8.19 -64.63 -20.31
C PHE A 92 7.12 -65.44 -19.58
N GLN A 93 7.57 -66.24 -18.62
CA GLN A 93 6.72 -66.89 -17.63
C GLN A 93 6.85 -66.16 -16.30
N LEU A 94 5.72 -65.87 -15.67
CA LEU A 94 5.65 -65.21 -14.38
C LEU A 94 5.38 -66.23 -13.28
N TYR A 95 6.22 -66.22 -12.26
CA TYR A 95 6.03 -66.92 -10.99
C TYR A 95 5.79 -65.88 -9.90
N TYR A 96 4.85 -66.12 -8.99
CA TYR A 96 4.50 -65.17 -7.94
C TYR A 96 4.02 -65.88 -6.68
N SER A 97 4.06 -65.18 -5.54
CA SER A 97 3.30 -65.56 -4.34
C SER A 97 2.56 -64.34 -3.82
N PHE A 98 1.28 -64.51 -3.50
CA PHE A 98 0.42 -63.45 -2.97
C PHE A 98 0.48 -63.38 -1.45
N LYS A 99 0.16 -62.20 -0.89
CA LYS A 99 0.16 -61.95 0.57
C LYS A 99 -0.67 -62.96 1.39
N ASN A 100 -1.74 -63.52 0.81
CA ASN A 100 -2.62 -64.50 1.47
C ASN A 100 -2.04 -65.92 1.49
N THR A 101 -1.16 -66.25 0.55
CA THR A 101 -0.52 -67.58 0.42
C THR A 101 0.99 -67.42 0.19
N PRO A 102 1.72 -66.77 1.11
CA PRO A 102 3.08 -66.30 0.86
C PRO A 102 4.13 -67.42 0.79
N ALA A 103 3.79 -68.63 1.26
CA ALA A 103 4.66 -69.80 1.18
C ALA A 103 4.45 -70.63 -0.11
N ALA A 104 3.39 -70.35 -0.89
CA ALA A 104 3.09 -71.06 -2.12
C ALA A 104 3.47 -70.19 -3.33
N GLU A 105 4.45 -70.64 -4.11
CA GLU A 105 4.76 -70.05 -5.41
C GLU A 105 3.78 -70.62 -6.45
N ASP A 106 3.03 -69.75 -7.09
CA ASP A 106 2.16 -70.04 -8.22
C ASP A 106 2.75 -69.44 -9.51
N SER A 107 2.18 -69.76 -10.66
CA SER A 107 2.61 -69.22 -11.95
C SER A 107 1.43 -68.97 -12.87
N LEU A 108 1.56 -67.99 -13.77
CA LEU A 108 0.58 -67.83 -14.84
C LEU A 108 0.63 -69.06 -15.77
N SER A 109 -0.54 -69.60 -16.08
CA SER A 109 -0.70 -70.75 -16.98
C SER A 109 -0.28 -70.45 -18.42
N GLU A 110 -0.34 -69.17 -18.81
CA GLU A 110 0.03 -68.68 -20.14
C GLU A 110 1.25 -67.77 -20.08
N TYR A 111 2.13 -67.90 -21.07
CA TYR A 111 3.25 -66.99 -21.23
C TYR A 111 2.76 -65.59 -21.61
N GLN A 112 3.38 -64.58 -21.02
CA GLN A 112 3.09 -63.19 -21.28
C GLN A 112 4.07 -62.64 -22.31
N THR A 113 3.61 -61.72 -23.15
CA THR A 113 4.42 -61.12 -24.21
C THR A 113 4.40 -59.60 -24.11
N LEU A 114 5.59 -58.99 -24.08
CA LEU A 114 5.79 -57.54 -24.14
C LEU A 114 6.48 -57.19 -25.45
N VAL A 115 5.94 -56.18 -26.14
CA VAL A 115 6.44 -55.75 -27.45
C VAL A 115 6.78 -54.27 -27.39
N ILE A 116 8.00 -53.93 -27.79
CA ILE A 116 8.40 -52.54 -28.03
C ILE A 116 8.71 -52.35 -29.51
N ASN A 117 8.50 -51.12 -29.98
CA ASN A 117 8.79 -50.72 -31.35
C ASN A 117 9.68 -49.49 -31.31
N TYR A 118 10.72 -49.47 -32.13
CA TYR A 118 11.57 -48.31 -32.36
C TYR A 118 11.46 -47.93 -33.83
N ASP A 119 10.94 -46.74 -34.12
CA ASP A 119 10.81 -46.22 -35.48
C ASP A 119 11.15 -44.72 -35.50
N THR A 120 12.16 -44.35 -36.29
CA THR A 120 12.61 -42.96 -36.47
C THR A 120 12.16 -42.36 -37.80
N ALA A 121 11.49 -43.15 -38.65
CA ALA A 121 10.93 -42.70 -39.90
C ALA A 121 9.52 -42.16 -39.66
N SER A 122 9.36 -40.83 -39.71
CA SER A 122 8.13 -40.05 -39.50
C SER A 122 7.90 -39.60 -38.06
N ALA A 123 7.28 -38.43 -37.88
CA ALA A 123 6.85 -37.87 -36.60
C ALA A 123 5.71 -38.66 -35.91
N ASN A 124 5.65 -39.98 -36.12
CA ASN A 124 4.65 -40.86 -35.54
C ASN A 124 5.12 -41.35 -34.16
N PRO A 125 4.23 -41.37 -33.15
CA PRO A 125 4.56 -41.95 -31.85
C PRO A 125 4.79 -43.47 -31.97
N TYR A 126 5.82 -43.98 -31.31
CA TYR A 126 6.13 -45.42 -31.20
C TYR A 126 6.18 -45.89 -29.74
N THR A 127 6.00 -47.18 -29.52
CA THR A 127 5.95 -47.79 -28.18
C THR A 127 7.35 -48.16 -27.69
N MET A 128 8.04 -47.21 -27.05
CA MET A 128 9.38 -47.44 -26.48
C MET A 128 9.38 -48.29 -25.19
N ARG A 129 8.22 -48.42 -24.54
CA ARG A 129 8.03 -49.10 -23.26
C ARG A 129 6.74 -49.91 -23.28
N SER A 130 6.82 -51.17 -22.86
CA SER A 130 5.69 -52.08 -22.67
C SER A 130 5.76 -52.67 -21.26
N TYR A 131 4.63 -52.79 -20.57
CA TYR A 131 4.61 -53.27 -19.19
C TYR A 131 3.45 -54.23 -18.92
N PHE A 132 3.61 -55.05 -17.90
CA PHE A 132 2.60 -55.94 -17.33
C PHE A 132 2.50 -55.64 -15.83
N GLU A 133 1.31 -55.26 -15.36
CA GLU A 133 1.04 -54.92 -13.96
C GLU A 133 0.11 -55.94 -13.29
N PHE A 134 0.34 -56.20 -12.01
CA PHE A 134 -0.50 -57.05 -11.16
C PHE A 134 -0.31 -56.68 -9.68
N ASP A 135 -1.34 -56.92 -8.88
CA ASP A 135 -1.41 -56.43 -7.50
C ASP A 135 -1.16 -57.53 -6.45
N ASP A 136 -0.75 -57.11 -5.25
CA ASP A 136 -0.64 -57.87 -4.01
C ASP A 136 0.33 -59.07 -3.98
N ALA A 137 1.20 -59.21 -4.97
CA ALA A 137 2.29 -60.18 -4.88
C ALA A 137 3.39 -59.70 -3.91
N VAL A 138 3.82 -60.59 -3.03
CA VAL A 138 4.91 -60.38 -2.05
C VAL A 138 6.23 -61.01 -2.51
N SER A 139 6.18 -61.81 -3.58
CA SER A 139 7.33 -62.26 -4.35
C SER A 139 6.92 -62.37 -5.80
N ALA A 140 7.79 -61.94 -6.71
CA ALA A 140 7.59 -62.07 -8.15
C ALA A 140 8.90 -62.47 -8.81
N ARG A 141 8.84 -63.47 -9.68
CA ARG A 141 9.98 -63.99 -10.42
C ARG A 141 9.62 -64.15 -11.89
N LEU A 142 10.23 -63.30 -12.69
CA LEU A 142 10.25 -63.36 -14.15
C LEU A 142 11.21 -64.47 -14.59
N LYS A 143 10.80 -65.31 -15.55
CA LYS A 143 11.68 -66.19 -16.33
C LYS A 143 11.51 -65.94 -17.82
N ILE A 144 12.60 -65.61 -18.53
CA ILE A 144 12.57 -65.39 -19.98
C ILE A 144 12.42 -66.73 -20.70
N ILE A 145 11.41 -66.85 -21.56
CA ILE A 145 11.19 -68.01 -22.43
C ILE A 145 11.87 -67.77 -23.78
N SER A 146 11.61 -66.61 -24.38
CA SER A 146 12.25 -66.20 -25.61
C SER A 146 12.32 -64.68 -25.72
N ILE A 147 13.29 -64.22 -26.50
CA ILE A 147 13.39 -62.83 -26.94
C ILE A 147 13.77 -62.83 -28.41
N SER A 148 13.09 -62.01 -29.20
CA SER A 148 13.31 -61.92 -30.65
C SER A 148 13.23 -60.47 -31.11
N THR A 149 14.03 -60.12 -32.11
CA THR A 149 14.11 -58.77 -32.68
C THR A 149 13.94 -58.83 -34.19
N THR A 150 13.23 -57.89 -34.80
CA THR A 150 13.07 -57.81 -36.27
C THR A 150 14.18 -57.04 -36.98
N ALA A 151 15.21 -56.59 -36.25
CA ALA A 151 16.36 -55.87 -36.79
C ALA A 151 17.12 -56.72 -37.83
N SER A 152 17.46 -56.12 -38.97
CA SER A 152 18.20 -56.79 -40.04
C SER A 152 19.64 -56.28 -40.11
N GLY A 153 20.61 -57.19 -39.95
CA GLY A 153 22.05 -56.88 -40.09
C GLY A 153 22.72 -56.24 -38.87
N TRP A 154 22.03 -56.15 -37.73
CA TRP A 154 22.59 -55.73 -36.44
C TRP A 154 21.71 -56.25 -35.28
N ASP A 155 22.26 -56.26 -34.06
CA ASP A 155 21.58 -56.75 -32.87
C ASP A 155 21.22 -55.60 -31.91
N PRO A 156 19.94 -55.29 -31.68
CA PRO A 156 19.51 -54.28 -30.74
C PRO A 156 19.44 -54.78 -29.29
N LEU A 157 19.57 -56.09 -29.03
CA LEU A 157 19.50 -56.66 -27.67
C LEU A 157 20.33 -55.89 -26.63
N PRO A 158 21.59 -55.47 -26.89
CA PRO A 158 22.38 -54.75 -25.90
C PRO A 158 21.82 -53.38 -25.47
N ALA A 159 20.84 -52.83 -26.19
CA ALA A 159 20.13 -51.62 -25.85
C ALA A 159 18.75 -51.87 -25.20
N LEU A 160 18.44 -53.12 -24.82
CA LEU A 160 17.16 -53.48 -24.21
C LEU A 160 17.35 -53.84 -22.73
N ILE A 161 16.31 -53.56 -21.94
CA ILE A 161 16.25 -53.91 -20.52
C ILE A 161 14.84 -54.39 -20.16
N VAL A 162 14.77 -55.44 -19.34
CA VAL A 162 13.55 -55.81 -18.62
C VAL A 162 13.75 -55.60 -17.13
N THR A 163 12.80 -54.95 -16.48
CA THR A 163 12.82 -54.66 -15.04
C THR A 163 11.59 -55.28 -14.39
N ASN A 164 11.82 -56.06 -13.35
CA ASN A 164 10.77 -56.52 -12.43
C ASN A 164 10.81 -55.61 -11.20
N GLU A 165 9.72 -54.88 -10.94
CA GLU A 165 9.60 -53.83 -9.92
C GLU A 165 8.41 -54.13 -9.00
N MET A 166 8.58 -53.90 -7.70
CA MET A 166 7.53 -53.96 -6.69
C MET A 166 7.52 -52.64 -5.90
N ARG A 167 6.40 -51.94 -5.97
CA ARG A 167 6.08 -50.79 -5.12
C ARG A 167 5.30 -51.29 -3.92
N ARG A 168 5.70 -50.86 -2.72
CA ARG A 168 5.16 -51.37 -1.46
C ARG A 168 4.50 -50.24 -0.71
N GLU A 169 3.26 -50.47 -0.31
CA GLU A 169 2.50 -49.64 0.60
C GLU A 169 2.13 -50.48 1.82
N ARG A 170 2.28 -49.93 3.01
CA ARG A 170 2.02 -50.65 4.26
C ARG A 170 1.31 -49.78 5.25
N ILE A 171 0.38 -50.38 5.98
CA ILE A 171 -0.23 -49.79 7.16
C ILE A 171 0.42 -50.45 8.37
N PHE A 172 1.09 -49.65 9.19
CA PHE A 172 1.73 -50.13 10.42
C PHE A 172 0.69 -50.28 11.52
N THR A 173 0.89 -51.27 12.40
CA THR A 173 0.18 -51.33 13.67
C THR A 173 0.48 -50.05 14.45
N PHE A 174 -0.56 -49.27 14.71
CA PHE A 174 -0.45 -47.94 15.30
C PHE A 174 -1.28 -47.86 16.57
N ASP A 175 -0.61 -47.93 17.72
CA ASP A 175 -1.18 -47.80 19.03
C ASP A 175 -0.95 -46.41 19.61
N CYS A 176 -1.98 -45.85 20.24
CA CYS A 176 -1.95 -44.46 20.71
C CYS A 176 -0.94 -44.19 21.84
N GLU A 177 -0.48 -45.21 22.57
CA GLU A 177 0.52 -45.10 23.63
C GLU A 177 1.87 -45.69 23.23
N ALA A 178 1.89 -46.88 22.62
CA ALA A 178 3.15 -47.52 22.25
C ALA A 178 3.89 -46.73 21.15
N ASN A 179 3.16 -46.06 20.25
CA ASN A 179 3.74 -45.22 19.19
C ASN A 179 3.80 -43.73 19.59
N LYS A 180 3.46 -43.35 20.82
CA LYS A 180 3.59 -41.97 21.30
C LYS A 180 5.05 -41.53 21.21
N VAL A 181 5.27 -40.30 20.72
CA VAL A 181 6.59 -39.66 20.77
C VAL A 181 6.98 -39.46 22.23
N GLN A 182 8.07 -40.11 22.65
CA GLN A 182 8.47 -40.17 24.05
C GLN A 182 8.95 -38.81 24.59
N GLN A 183 9.71 -38.08 23.79
CA GLN A 183 10.27 -36.78 24.20
C GLN A 183 10.43 -35.85 23.00
N ILE A 184 10.15 -34.57 23.23
CA ILE A 184 10.53 -33.46 22.35
C ILE A 184 11.69 -32.70 22.96
N LEU A 185 12.70 -32.43 22.14
CA LEU A 185 13.94 -31.75 22.50
C LEU A 185 14.04 -30.43 21.74
N PHE A 186 14.97 -29.58 22.17
CA PHE A 186 15.27 -28.32 21.50
C PHE A 186 16.76 -27.99 21.57
N THR A 187 17.20 -27.16 20.64
CA THR A 187 18.54 -26.56 20.67
C THR A 187 18.40 -25.13 21.18
N ALA A 188 19.11 -24.79 22.26
CA ALA A 188 19.11 -23.43 22.79
C ALA A 188 19.57 -22.44 21.70
N PRO A 189 18.75 -21.44 21.35
CA PRO A 189 19.10 -20.51 20.30
C PRO A 189 20.15 -19.49 20.78
N PRO A 190 20.98 -18.93 19.89
CA PRO A 190 21.86 -17.83 20.25
C PRO A 190 21.06 -16.59 20.66
N ALA A 191 21.70 -15.68 21.39
CA ALA A 191 21.07 -14.42 21.79
C ALA A 191 20.60 -13.63 20.54
N GLY A 192 19.34 -13.18 20.55
CA GLY A 192 18.75 -12.43 19.43
C GLY A 192 18.25 -13.29 18.26
N ALA A 193 18.22 -14.62 18.38
CA ALA A 193 17.59 -15.47 17.38
C ALA A 193 16.08 -15.22 17.27
N ASP A 194 15.54 -15.38 16.07
CA ASP A 194 14.12 -15.23 15.75
C ASP A 194 13.37 -16.57 15.75
N GLU A 195 14.05 -17.69 15.99
CA GLU A 195 13.49 -19.04 15.91
C GLU A 195 14.10 -20.00 16.96
N LEU A 196 13.27 -20.92 17.47
CA LEU A 196 13.67 -22.05 18.32
C LEU A 196 13.59 -23.36 17.53
N GLN A 197 14.72 -24.03 17.36
CA GLN A 197 14.75 -25.37 16.75
C GLN A 197 14.30 -26.43 17.78
N VAL A 198 13.17 -27.08 17.50
CA VAL A 198 12.67 -28.26 18.22
C VAL A 198 12.82 -29.51 17.35
N TYR A 199 12.98 -30.67 17.99
CA TYR A 199 13.11 -31.96 17.29
C TYR A 199 12.74 -33.15 18.18
N TRP A 200 12.43 -34.29 17.57
CA TRP A 200 12.07 -35.53 18.25
C TRP A 200 12.60 -36.75 17.48
N ASN A 201 12.54 -37.92 18.09
CA ASN A 201 12.78 -39.18 17.39
C ASN A 201 11.54 -39.58 16.59
N GLN A 202 11.74 -40.03 15.35
CA GLN A 202 10.63 -40.52 14.53
C GLN A 202 9.94 -41.70 15.22
N SER A 203 8.61 -41.67 15.21
CA SER A 203 7.76 -42.77 15.64
C SER A 203 7.46 -43.68 14.45
N GLU A 204 7.50 -44.98 14.71
CA GLU A 204 7.19 -46.00 13.72
C GLU A 204 5.70 -45.97 13.36
N GLY A 205 5.39 -46.03 12.07
CA GLY A 205 4.02 -45.99 11.56
C GLY A 205 3.38 -44.61 11.52
N ALA A 206 4.12 -43.54 11.81
CA ALA A 206 3.68 -42.17 11.65
C ALA A 206 3.79 -41.72 10.18
N ASP A 207 2.70 -41.20 9.63
CA ASP A 207 2.65 -40.56 8.30
C ASP A 207 2.85 -39.05 8.43
N GLU A 208 2.45 -38.48 9.57
CA GLU A 208 2.54 -37.06 9.89
C GLU A 208 2.90 -36.85 11.38
N TYR A 209 3.35 -35.65 11.71
CA TYR A 209 3.51 -35.18 13.08
C TYR A 209 2.74 -33.89 13.30
N ASP A 210 1.89 -33.87 14.33
CA ASP A 210 1.33 -32.62 14.82
C ASP A 210 2.25 -32.05 15.89
N LEU A 211 2.83 -30.88 15.61
CA LEU A 211 3.56 -30.09 16.59
C LEU A 211 2.65 -28.95 17.09
N GLU A 212 2.54 -28.82 18.40
CA GLU A 212 1.76 -27.77 19.05
C GLU A 212 2.59 -27.00 20.07
N TRP A 213 2.49 -25.68 20.06
CA TRP A 213 3.16 -24.82 21.03
C TRP A 213 2.26 -23.69 21.53
N ALA A 214 2.55 -23.20 22.74
CA ALA A 214 1.87 -22.08 23.38
C ALA A 214 2.89 -21.21 24.11
N TYR A 215 2.75 -19.89 23.97
CA TYR A 215 3.56 -18.92 24.71
C TYR A 215 2.74 -18.36 25.88
N ILE A 216 3.36 -18.31 27.06
CA ILE A 216 2.81 -17.69 28.25
C ILE A 216 3.80 -16.63 28.72
N ASP A 217 3.37 -15.37 28.82
CA ASP A 217 4.19 -14.32 29.40
C ASP A 217 4.46 -14.57 30.89
N GLN A 218 5.55 -14.00 31.41
CA GLN A 218 5.98 -14.26 32.78
C GLN A 218 4.94 -13.85 33.84
N GLN A 219 4.14 -12.81 33.58
CA GLN A 219 3.12 -12.33 34.52
C GLN A 219 1.95 -13.32 34.59
N ALA A 220 1.45 -13.80 33.45
CA ALA A 220 0.41 -14.82 33.38
C ALA A 220 0.86 -16.15 34.01
N TYR A 221 2.13 -16.53 33.81
CA TYR A 221 2.72 -17.72 34.43
C TYR A 221 2.76 -17.59 35.96
N ASN A 222 3.27 -16.47 36.49
CA ASN A 222 3.37 -16.23 37.93
C ASN A 222 1.99 -16.10 38.59
N ALA A 223 1.01 -15.56 37.89
CA ALA A 223 -0.37 -15.46 38.35
C ALA A 223 -1.15 -16.78 38.24
N GLN A 224 -0.50 -17.87 37.75
CA GLN A 224 -1.08 -19.20 37.63
C GLN A 224 -2.42 -19.22 36.86
N LEU A 225 -2.56 -18.34 35.84
CA LEU A 225 -3.81 -18.21 35.08
C LEU A 225 -4.23 -19.50 34.35
N TYR A 226 -3.27 -20.38 34.11
CA TYR A 226 -3.48 -21.69 33.48
C TYR A 226 -3.55 -22.83 34.50
N GLY A 227 -3.41 -22.55 35.80
CA GLY A 227 -3.29 -23.52 36.90
C GLY A 227 -1.87 -23.59 37.46
N ASP A 228 -1.70 -24.35 38.55
CA ASP A 228 -0.39 -24.55 39.17
C ASP A 228 0.59 -25.23 38.21
N PRO A 229 1.77 -24.66 37.92
CA PRO A 229 2.76 -25.29 37.05
C PRO A 229 3.09 -26.72 37.50
N GLY A 230 3.06 -27.68 36.56
CA GLY A 230 3.25 -29.10 36.82
C GLY A 230 1.98 -29.86 37.25
N SER A 231 0.85 -29.17 37.46
CA SER A 231 -0.44 -29.83 37.70
C SER A 231 -1.10 -30.33 36.41
N ALA A 232 -1.97 -31.34 36.53
CA ALA A 232 -2.79 -31.81 35.41
C ALA A 232 -3.76 -30.74 34.88
N ALA A 233 -4.14 -29.75 35.70
CA ALA A 233 -4.93 -28.61 35.25
C ALA A 233 -4.11 -27.71 34.33
N PHE A 234 -2.86 -27.41 34.70
CA PHE A 234 -1.93 -26.64 33.90
C PHE A 234 -1.70 -27.25 32.52
N SER A 235 -1.36 -28.54 32.44
CA SER A 235 -1.14 -29.22 31.15
C SER A 235 -2.37 -29.21 30.24
N ARG A 236 -3.57 -29.27 30.82
CA ARG A 236 -4.84 -29.25 30.08
C ARG A 236 -5.20 -27.87 29.56
N ASN A 237 -4.97 -26.83 30.36
CA ASN A 237 -5.34 -25.46 30.02
C ASN A 237 -4.34 -24.80 29.08
N LEU A 238 -3.05 -25.16 29.20
CA LEU A 238 -1.93 -24.61 28.43
C LEU A 238 -2.18 -24.57 26.92
N PHE A 239 -2.73 -25.65 26.36
CA PHE A 239 -2.93 -25.81 24.91
C PHE A 239 -4.40 -25.70 24.47
N ARG A 240 -5.30 -25.22 25.35
CA ARG A 240 -6.74 -25.25 25.07
C ARG A 240 -7.20 -24.15 24.11
N ASN A 241 -6.76 -22.91 24.36
CA ASN A 241 -7.28 -21.72 23.68
C ASN A 241 -6.19 -20.83 23.06
N ASN A 242 -4.91 -21.03 23.39
CA ASN A 242 -3.81 -20.15 22.99
C ASN A 242 -2.61 -20.96 22.45
N SER A 243 -2.88 -21.97 21.61
CA SER A 243 -1.86 -22.77 20.95
C SER A 243 -1.80 -22.50 19.45
N SER A 244 -0.60 -22.57 18.90
CA SER A 244 -0.34 -22.71 17.47
C SER A 244 0.00 -24.16 17.17
N ARG A 245 -0.49 -24.68 16.04
CA ARG A 245 -0.24 -26.05 15.61
C ARG A 245 0.16 -26.10 14.13
N VAL A 246 1.12 -26.96 13.82
CA VAL A 246 1.49 -27.31 12.45
C VAL A 246 1.51 -28.83 12.30
N THR A 247 1.18 -29.29 11.10
CA THR A 247 1.29 -30.69 10.71
C THR A 247 2.45 -30.84 9.73
N LEU A 248 3.35 -31.75 10.06
CA LEU A 248 4.62 -31.99 9.37
C LEU A 248 4.60 -33.38 8.76
N LYS A 249 5.37 -33.57 7.68
CA LYS A 249 5.53 -34.87 7.04
C LYS A 249 6.30 -35.83 7.95
N ASN A 250 6.13 -37.14 7.76
CA ASN A 250 6.90 -38.15 8.50
C ASN A 250 8.43 -38.02 8.34
N THR A 251 8.90 -37.48 7.21
CA THR A 251 10.32 -37.21 6.95
C THR A 251 10.87 -36.04 7.77
N GLU A 252 10.01 -35.24 8.39
CA GLU A 252 10.36 -34.09 9.22
C GLU A 252 10.22 -34.42 10.71
N SER A 253 11.35 -34.61 11.38
CA SER A 253 11.41 -34.86 12.82
C SER A 253 11.81 -33.63 13.64
N GLY A 254 11.62 -32.44 13.06
CA GLY A 254 11.93 -31.17 13.74
C GLY A 254 11.33 -29.96 13.04
N TYR A 255 11.26 -28.86 13.79
CA TYR A 255 10.65 -27.61 13.33
C TYR A 255 11.31 -26.40 13.99
N LYS A 256 11.23 -25.24 13.32
CA LYS A 256 11.70 -23.95 13.86
C LYS A 256 10.52 -23.12 14.33
N ILE A 257 10.22 -23.06 15.62
CA ILE A 257 9.13 -22.24 16.17
C ILE A 257 9.55 -20.76 16.15
N PRO A 258 8.71 -19.81 15.68
CA PRO A 258 9.09 -18.39 15.63
C PRO A 258 9.07 -17.79 17.04
N LEU A 259 10.07 -16.96 17.36
CA LEU A 259 10.25 -16.28 18.64
C LEU A 259 9.81 -14.81 18.57
N LEU A 260 8.63 -14.56 18.00
CA LEU A 260 8.06 -13.22 17.83
C LEU A 260 7.09 -12.88 18.97
N TYR A 261 7.61 -12.78 20.20
CA TYR A 261 6.82 -12.48 21.41
C TYR A 261 7.31 -11.20 22.08
N GLU A 262 6.39 -10.41 22.66
CA GLU A 262 6.66 -9.05 23.15
C GLU A 262 7.62 -8.98 24.35
N LYS A 263 7.48 -9.89 25.31
CA LYS A 263 8.17 -9.84 26.61
C LYS A 263 8.80 -11.17 26.96
N ASN A 264 9.44 -11.21 28.13
CA ASN A 264 9.92 -12.44 28.70
C ASN A 264 8.75 -13.36 29.09
N GLY A 265 8.94 -14.65 28.89
CA GLY A 265 7.93 -15.66 29.15
C GLY A 265 8.47 -17.06 28.95
N LYS A 266 7.56 -18.02 28.86
CA LYS A 266 7.87 -19.44 28.65
C LYS A 266 7.11 -19.94 27.43
N LEU A 267 7.83 -20.59 26.54
CA LEU A 267 7.27 -21.29 25.40
C LEU A 267 7.16 -22.77 25.75
N PHE A 268 5.96 -23.33 25.68
CA PHE A 268 5.71 -24.75 25.91
C PHE A 268 5.37 -25.42 24.59
N PHE A 269 5.88 -26.61 24.35
CA PHE A 269 5.67 -27.33 23.09
C PHE A 269 5.60 -28.84 23.31
N ARG A 270 4.81 -29.51 22.48
CA ARG A 270 4.56 -30.95 22.48
C ARG A 270 4.29 -31.44 21.07
N VAL A 271 4.53 -32.72 20.84
CA VAL A 271 4.33 -33.35 19.53
C VAL A 271 3.59 -34.66 19.68
N ARG A 272 2.86 -35.08 18.64
CA ARG A 272 2.28 -36.42 18.54
C ARG A 272 2.45 -36.96 17.13
N ALA A 273 2.53 -38.28 17.05
CA ALA A 273 2.51 -38.97 15.77
C ALA A 273 1.07 -39.13 15.28
N VAL A 274 0.91 -39.14 13.96
CA VAL A 274 -0.37 -39.31 13.31
C VAL A 274 -0.20 -40.30 12.17
N GLN A 275 -1.14 -41.25 12.08
CA GLN A 275 -1.26 -42.15 10.95
C GLN A 275 -2.54 -41.83 10.17
N VAL A 276 -2.44 -41.75 8.86
CA VAL A 276 -3.58 -41.53 7.96
C VAL A 276 -3.72 -42.77 7.10
N THR A 277 -4.72 -43.60 7.39
CA THR A 277 -4.94 -44.82 6.61
C THR A 277 -5.45 -44.48 5.20
N PRO A 278 -5.32 -45.37 4.20
CA PRO A 278 -5.79 -45.13 2.82
C PRO A 278 -7.28 -44.75 2.68
N SER A 279 -8.12 -45.12 3.65
CA SER A 279 -9.52 -44.68 3.70
C SER A 279 -9.71 -43.20 4.09
N GLY A 280 -8.62 -42.47 4.35
CA GLY A 280 -8.60 -41.12 4.90
C GLY A 280 -8.81 -41.04 6.41
N LYS A 281 -8.96 -42.17 7.10
CA LYS A 281 -9.10 -42.18 8.56
C LYS A 281 -7.78 -41.78 9.22
N ARG A 282 -7.82 -40.65 9.93
CA ARG A 282 -6.72 -40.11 10.72
C ARG A 282 -6.77 -40.63 12.15
N THR A 283 -5.70 -41.27 12.60
CA THR A 283 -5.53 -41.80 13.96
C THR A 283 -4.33 -41.11 14.60
N GLU A 284 -4.53 -40.59 15.81
CA GLU A 284 -3.54 -39.77 16.51
C GLU A 284 -3.01 -40.54 17.73
N THR A 285 -1.71 -40.43 18.02
CA THR A 285 -1.20 -40.86 19.32
C THR A 285 -1.56 -39.87 20.41
N ASN A 286 -1.40 -40.30 21.66
CA ASN A 286 -1.36 -39.35 22.76
C ASN A 286 -0.17 -38.39 22.58
N TRP A 287 -0.34 -37.18 23.11
CA TRP A 287 0.68 -36.15 23.06
C TRP A 287 1.92 -36.57 23.86
N SER A 288 3.10 -36.22 23.35
CA SER A 288 4.34 -36.21 24.14
C SER A 288 4.13 -35.42 25.43
N ASP A 289 4.93 -35.71 26.44
CA ASP A 289 5.06 -34.77 27.54
C ASP A 289 5.60 -33.45 26.96
N TYR A 290 5.11 -32.33 27.48
CA TYR A 290 5.54 -31.03 26.97
C TYR A 290 6.96 -30.74 27.46
N ASN A 291 7.72 -30.03 26.63
CA ASN A 291 8.96 -29.39 27.04
C ASN A 291 8.76 -27.88 27.05
N SER A 292 9.65 -27.15 27.71
CA SER A 292 9.55 -25.70 27.87
C SER A 292 10.87 -25.00 27.60
N PHE A 293 10.81 -23.85 26.94
CA PHE A 293 11.93 -22.95 26.73
C PHE A 293 11.66 -21.60 27.38
N ASP A 294 12.65 -21.12 28.14
CA ASP A 294 12.60 -19.82 28.81
C ASP A 294 13.02 -18.72 27.85
N PHE A 295 12.06 -17.90 27.43
CA PHE A 295 12.29 -16.78 26.56
C PHE A 295 12.59 -15.54 27.41
N VAL A 296 13.88 -15.23 27.56
CA VAL A 296 14.35 -14.23 28.53
C VAL A 296 14.20 -12.79 28.03
N ALA A 297 14.26 -12.57 26.72
CA ALA A 297 14.18 -11.24 26.11
C ALA A 297 13.14 -11.24 25.00
N GLY A 298 12.15 -10.35 25.11
CA GLY A 298 11.15 -10.12 24.08
C GLY A 298 11.78 -9.66 22.75
N HIS A 299 11.14 -10.01 21.64
CA HIS A 299 11.54 -9.55 20.32
C HIS A 299 11.53 -8.02 20.27
N GLN A 300 12.69 -7.40 19.99
CA GLN A 300 12.86 -5.95 19.81
C GLN A 300 12.05 -5.10 20.82
N SER A 301 12.14 -5.45 22.12
CA SER A 301 11.30 -4.88 23.20
C SER A 301 11.37 -3.36 23.39
N ASN A 302 12.34 -2.70 22.76
CA ASN A 302 12.49 -1.24 22.73
C ASN A 302 11.75 -0.56 21.56
N LEU A 303 11.07 -1.32 20.70
CA LEU A 303 10.35 -0.82 19.53
C LEU A 303 8.86 -1.22 19.59
N ASN A 304 8.02 -0.39 18.99
CA ASN A 304 6.65 -0.77 18.68
C ASN A 304 6.66 -1.64 17.43
N TRP A 305 6.08 -2.84 17.50
CA TRP A 305 5.99 -3.71 16.33
C TRP A 305 4.72 -4.55 16.35
N GLN A 306 4.34 -5.03 15.17
CA GLN A 306 3.26 -5.98 14.97
C GLN A 306 3.79 -7.13 14.12
N SER A 307 3.48 -8.37 14.52
CA SER A 307 3.78 -9.56 13.73
C SER A 307 2.51 -10.25 13.25
N VAL A 308 2.53 -10.72 12.01
CA VAL A 308 1.53 -11.64 11.46
C VAL A 308 2.27 -12.86 10.92
N THR A 309 1.94 -14.04 11.42
CA THR A 309 2.46 -15.30 10.89
C THR A 309 1.31 -16.09 10.27
N SER A 310 1.44 -16.36 8.97
CA SER A 310 0.51 -17.21 8.23
C SER A 310 1.14 -18.57 8.01
N PHE A 311 0.34 -19.63 8.18
CA PHE A 311 0.76 -21.01 8.01
C PHE A 311 0.09 -21.62 6.77
N ALA A 312 0.78 -22.56 6.14
CA ALA A 312 0.27 -23.42 5.10
C ALA A 312 0.58 -24.89 5.45
N GLU A 313 0.12 -25.82 4.62
CA GLU A 313 0.37 -27.25 4.78
C GLU A 313 1.87 -27.56 4.85
N GLU A 314 2.21 -28.73 5.42
CA GLU A 314 3.58 -29.25 5.50
C GLU A 314 4.51 -28.32 6.31
N GLY A 315 4.02 -27.73 7.40
CA GLY A 315 4.81 -26.86 8.26
C GLY A 315 5.23 -25.51 7.65
N LYS A 316 4.85 -25.20 6.41
CA LYS A 316 5.24 -23.96 5.74
C LYS A 316 4.65 -22.75 6.47
N ARG A 317 5.45 -21.70 6.60
CA ARG A 317 5.01 -20.45 7.22
C ARG A 317 5.66 -19.23 6.60
N LYS A 318 4.96 -18.10 6.73
CA LYS A 318 5.44 -16.76 6.41
C LYS A 318 5.19 -15.84 7.59
N SER A 319 6.23 -15.23 8.13
CA SER A 319 6.14 -14.21 9.18
C SER A 319 6.44 -12.84 8.60
N VAL A 320 5.56 -11.88 8.87
CA VAL A 320 5.71 -10.47 8.50
C VAL A 320 5.71 -9.64 9.77
N VAL A 321 6.78 -8.89 10.01
CA VAL A 321 6.92 -7.98 11.16
C VAL A 321 7.03 -6.55 10.67
N GLN A 322 6.16 -5.67 11.18
CA GLN A 322 6.17 -4.24 10.92
C GLN A 322 6.69 -3.51 12.16
N TYR A 323 7.69 -2.66 11.98
CA TYR A 323 8.26 -1.80 13.02
C TYR A 323 7.72 -0.38 12.86
N PHE A 324 7.28 0.20 13.97
CA PHE A 324 6.66 1.52 14.03
C PHE A 324 7.51 2.49 14.84
N ASP A 325 7.40 3.77 14.51
CA ASP A 325 7.94 4.83 15.36
C ASP A 325 7.00 5.16 16.55
N GLY A 326 7.39 6.11 17.39
CA GLY A 326 6.59 6.54 18.56
C GLY A 326 5.23 7.17 18.20
N SER A 327 5.01 7.51 16.93
CA SER A 327 3.73 8.01 16.41
C SER A 327 2.92 6.93 15.69
N LEU A 328 3.32 5.66 15.84
CA LEU A 328 2.71 4.48 15.21
C LEU A 328 2.73 4.51 13.68
N ARG A 329 3.69 5.20 13.06
CA ARG A 329 3.91 5.16 11.61
C ARG A 329 4.86 4.02 11.27
N SER A 330 4.47 3.18 10.33
CA SER A 330 5.26 2.01 9.89
C SER A 330 6.52 2.49 9.17
N ARG A 331 7.69 2.13 9.70
CA ARG A 331 9.01 2.53 9.17
C ARG A 331 9.66 1.45 8.33
N GLN A 332 9.56 0.21 8.81
CA GLN A 332 10.27 -0.91 8.22
C GLN A 332 9.42 -2.17 8.36
N THR A 333 9.32 -2.94 7.27
CA THR A 333 8.64 -4.24 7.25
C THR A 333 9.65 -5.31 6.90
N VAL A 334 9.72 -6.36 7.72
CA VAL A 334 10.60 -7.52 7.52
C VAL A 334 9.76 -8.76 7.36
N THR A 335 9.95 -9.47 6.26
CA THR A 335 9.23 -10.70 5.92
C THR A 335 10.22 -11.85 5.84
N LYS A 336 9.88 -13.00 6.43
CA LYS A 336 10.64 -14.26 6.31
C LYS A 336 9.68 -15.41 6.04
N ASP A 337 10.05 -16.28 5.13
CA ASP A 337 9.44 -17.61 5.01
C ASP A 337 10.42 -18.69 5.47
N ASN A 338 9.90 -19.83 5.92
CA ASN A 338 10.73 -20.93 6.43
C ASN A 338 11.18 -21.92 5.35
N THR A 339 10.89 -21.67 4.07
CA THR A 339 11.32 -22.53 2.95
C THR A 339 12.61 -22.04 2.32
N THR A 340 12.71 -20.74 2.04
CA THR A 340 13.92 -20.07 1.57
C THR A 340 14.82 -19.67 2.73
N GLY A 341 14.22 -19.30 3.87
CA GLY A 341 14.93 -18.79 5.03
C GLY A 341 15.48 -17.38 4.84
N THR A 342 15.18 -16.71 3.74
CA THR A 342 15.66 -15.35 3.44
C THR A 342 14.70 -14.31 4.00
N THR A 343 15.23 -13.27 4.63
CA THR A 343 14.43 -12.09 5.01
C THR A 343 14.41 -11.07 3.89
N VAL A 344 13.23 -10.52 3.61
CA VAL A 344 13.00 -9.43 2.68
C VAL A 344 12.54 -8.21 3.46
N MET A 345 13.21 -7.08 3.24
CA MET A 345 12.95 -5.85 3.96
C MET A 345 12.43 -4.76 3.02
N ALA A 346 11.44 -4.00 3.49
CA ALA A 346 10.92 -2.80 2.82
C ALA A 346 10.86 -1.62 3.80
N GLU A 347 11.07 -0.39 3.31
CA GLU A 347 11.11 0.82 4.14
C GLU A 347 10.29 1.96 3.54
N ASN A 348 9.71 2.78 4.43
CA ASN A 348 8.97 3.98 4.08
C ASN A 348 9.58 5.20 4.77
N PHE A 349 9.80 6.27 4.02
CA PHE A 349 10.24 7.55 4.56
C PHE A 349 9.13 8.59 4.52
N TYR A 350 9.04 9.37 5.60
CA TYR A 350 7.96 10.31 5.84
C TYR A 350 8.50 11.74 5.91
N ASP A 351 7.74 12.68 5.36
CA ASP A 351 8.02 14.12 5.46
C ASP A 351 7.86 14.66 6.90
N TYR A 352 8.13 15.96 7.10
CA TYR A 352 7.96 16.66 8.37
C TYR A 352 6.51 16.66 8.85
N GLN A 353 5.54 16.59 7.95
CA GLN A 353 4.11 16.50 8.26
C GLN A 353 3.67 15.06 8.62
N GLY A 354 4.55 14.06 8.42
CA GLY A 354 4.31 12.67 8.74
C GLY A 354 3.50 11.91 7.69
N ARG A 355 3.54 12.32 6.41
CA ARG A 355 2.97 11.61 5.27
C ARG A 355 4.06 10.77 4.59
N PRO A 356 3.75 9.56 4.08
CA PRO A 356 4.73 8.74 3.38
C PRO A 356 5.07 9.37 2.03
N VAL A 357 6.34 9.76 1.84
CA VAL A 357 6.83 10.43 0.62
C VAL A 357 7.69 9.48 -0.21
N ILE A 358 8.51 8.64 0.42
CA ILE A 358 9.36 7.69 -0.30
C ILE A 358 9.00 6.28 0.13
N GLN A 359 8.74 5.42 -0.84
CA GLN A 359 8.53 3.99 -0.65
C GLN A 359 9.63 3.22 -1.37
N VAL A 360 10.51 2.58 -0.60
CA VAL A 360 11.63 1.84 -1.14
C VAL A 360 11.19 0.43 -1.54
N LEU A 361 11.67 -0.06 -2.68
CA LEU A 361 11.40 -1.41 -3.12
C LEU A 361 11.91 -2.44 -2.09
N PRO A 362 11.15 -3.53 -1.86
CA PRO A 362 11.63 -4.60 -1.00
C PRO A 362 12.88 -5.24 -1.57
N SER A 363 13.87 -5.53 -0.73
CA SER A 363 15.08 -6.26 -1.13
C SER A 363 15.44 -7.33 -0.11
N PRO A 364 16.01 -8.47 -0.54
CA PRO A 364 16.50 -9.48 0.38
C PRO A 364 17.67 -8.95 1.20
N THR A 365 17.82 -9.48 2.41
CA THR A 365 18.92 -9.15 3.32
C THR A 365 19.88 -10.34 3.44
N ILE A 366 21.16 -10.05 3.72
CA ILE A 366 22.17 -11.10 3.96
C ILE A 366 21.94 -11.80 5.30
N ASN A 367 21.43 -11.07 6.29
CA ASN A 367 20.96 -11.68 7.53
C ASN A 367 19.64 -12.42 7.25
N SER A 368 19.40 -13.54 7.92
CA SER A 368 18.17 -14.35 7.86
C SER A 368 17.31 -14.22 9.12
N ILE A 369 17.73 -13.39 10.07
CA ILE A 369 17.02 -13.12 11.33
C ILE A 369 16.02 -11.99 11.10
N ILE A 370 14.76 -12.19 11.48
CA ILE A 370 13.79 -11.12 11.57
C ILE A 370 14.21 -10.15 12.68
N GLN A 371 14.66 -8.95 12.30
CA GLN A 371 14.99 -7.88 13.24
C GLN A 371 14.92 -6.51 12.55
N HIS A 372 14.76 -5.44 13.32
CA HIS A 372 14.91 -4.10 12.80
C HIS A 372 16.38 -3.87 12.41
N THR A 373 16.61 -3.37 11.20
CA THR A 373 17.96 -3.06 10.69
C THR A 373 18.11 -1.55 10.52
N PRO A 374 18.81 -0.86 11.43
CA PRO A 374 19.04 0.58 11.31
C PRO A 374 19.82 0.91 10.03
N ALA A 375 19.46 2.02 9.38
CA ALA A 375 20.16 2.56 8.21
C ALA A 375 20.32 1.56 7.05
N PHE A 376 19.29 0.72 6.83
CA PHE A 376 19.27 -0.27 5.74
C PHE A 376 19.37 0.39 4.37
N ASN A 377 18.59 1.44 4.12
CA ASN A 377 18.75 2.33 2.97
C ASN A 377 19.31 3.70 3.39
N GLN A 378 20.34 4.18 2.69
CA GLN A 378 20.98 5.48 2.96
C GLN A 378 21.07 6.31 1.69
N PHE A 379 20.88 7.63 1.80
CA PHE A 379 21.04 8.55 0.66
C PHE A 379 22.51 8.83 0.36
N LEU A 380 22.84 8.95 -0.92
CA LEU A 380 24.17 9.31 -1.41
C LEU A 380 24.68 10.60 -0.75
N ASN A 381 25.95 10.58 -0.33
CA ASN A 381 26.65 11.72 0.28
C ASN A 381 26.04 12.25 1.60
N THR A 382 25.25 11.43 2.29
CA THR A 382 24.67 11.80 3.60
C THR A 382 25.11 10.82 4.69
N GLY A 383 25.40 11.34 5.89
CA GLY A 383 25.85 10.52 7.02
C GLY A 383 24.73 9.85 7.82
N ALA A 384 23.47 10.25 7.61
CA ALA A 384 22.31 9.67 8.29
C ALA A 384 20.97 10.05 7.59
N TYR A 385 19.90 9.39 8.04
CA TYR A 385 18.52 9.69 7.65
C TYR A 385 18.10 11.09 8.11
N TYR A 386 18.02 12.03 7.17
CA TYR A 386 17.45 13.35 7.42
C TYR A 386 16.29 13.61 6.46
N LYS A 387 15.15 14.00 7.01
CA LYS A 387 13.99 14.48 6.22
C LYS A 387 14.39 15.64 5.30
N ASP A 388 15.37 16.44 5.73
CA ASP A 388 15.98 17.51 4.93
C ASP A 388 16.49 17.06 3.56
N ASN A 389 16.83 15.78 3.39
CA ASN A 389 17.31 15.26 2.11
C ASN A 389 16.22 15.26 1.03
N TYR A 390 14.94 15.22 1.39
CA TYR A 390 13.83 15.10 0.44
C TYR A 390 12.63 16.01 0.72
N ASP A 391 12.56 16.65 1.90
CA ASP A 391 11.44 17.52 2.31
C ASP A 391 11.86 19.00 2.48
N LYS A 392 13.06 19.38 2.02
CA LYS A 392 13.54 20.76 2.03
C LYS A 392 13.78 21.26 0.61
N ILE A 393 13.33 22.48 0.34
CA ILE A 393 13.66 23.19 -0.90
C ILE A 393 15.11 23.68 -0.77
N ILE A 394 15.99 23.11 -1.58
CA ILE A 394 17.40 23.52 -1.65
C ILE A 394 17.49 24.77 -2.53
N SER A 395 18.36 25.72 -2.16
CA SER A 395 18.62 26.95 -2.92
C SER A 395 18.97 26.63 -4.39
N GLY A 396 18.21 27.17 -5.34
CA GLY A 396 18.39 26.95 -6.77
C GLY A 396 17.44 25.91 -7.39
N ASN A 397 16.68 25.17 -6.59
CA ASN A 397 15.55 24.38 -7.06
C ASN A 397 14.25 25.17 -6.93
N ASP A 398 13.38 25.02 -7.91
CA ASP A 398 12.00 25.49 -7.84
C ASP A 398 11.18 24.53 -6.96
N LEU A 399 10.10 25.06 -6.38
CA LEU A 399 9.13 24.32 -5.56
C LEU A 399 8.69 23.01 -6.22
N CYS A 400 8.53 23.05 -7.54
CA CYS A 400 8.11 21.90 -8.33
C CYS A 400 9.26 21.10 -8.93
N SER A 401 10.52 21.54 -8.89
CA SER A 401 11.64 20.80 -9.50
C SER A 401 12.42 19.90 -8.53
N GLY A 402 12.32 20.13 -7.21
CA GLY A 402 13.07 19.38 -6.19
C GLY A 402 12.66 17.90 -6.08
N ALA A 403 13.60 16.98 -6.26
CA ALA A 403 13.38 15.53 -6.11
C ALA A 403 14.38 14.94 -5.10
N ALA A 404 14.04 13.80 -4.52
CA ALA A 404 14.91 13.12 -3.57
C ALA A 404 16.22 12.63 -4.24
N PRO A 405 17.36 12.66 -3.52
CA PRO A 405 18.63 12.14 -4.04
C PRO A 405 18.62 10.61 -4.13
N GLY A 406 19.53 10.05 -4.91
CA GLY A 406 19.67 8.59 -5.01
C GLY A 406 20.14 7.97 -3.68
N LEU A 407 19.81 6.70 -3.48
CA LEU A 407 20.34 5.86 -2.44
C LEU A 407 21.75 5.36 -2.81
N ASP A 408 22.59 5.16 -1.81
CA ASP A 408 24.00 4.75 -1.97
C ASP A 408 24.13 3.23 -2.05
N ALA A 409 24.38 2.71 -3.24
CA ALA A 409 24.59 1.28 -3.49
C ALA A 409 25.81 0.70 -2.74
N ALA A 410 26.77 1.53 -2.32
CA ALA A 410 27.92 1.09 -1.52
C ALA A 410 27.58 0.89 -0.04
N LYS A 411 26.39 1.34 0.41
CA LYS A 411 25.92 1.21 1.80
C LYS A 411 24.96 0.04 2.02
N GLY A 412 24.58 -0.67 0.96
CA GLY A 412 23.70 -1.84 1.03
C GLY A 412 22.24 -1.53 0.70
N GLY A 413 21.35 -2.39 1.20
CA GLY A 413 19.90 -2.23 1.05
C GLY A 413 19.41 -2.47 -0.38
N ALA A 414 18.28 -1.83 -0.72
CA ALA A 414 17.65 -1.96 -2.02
C ALA A 414 18.55 -1.39 -3.14
N ALA A 415 19.35 -0.36 -2.82
CA ALA A 415 20.24 0.28 -3.78
C ALA A 415 21.39 -0.63 -4.22
N GLN A 416 21.84 -1.54 -3.36
CA GLN A 416 22.83 -2.56 -3.73
C GLN A 416 22.17 -3.72 -4.50
N TYR A 417 20.96 -4.12 -4.11
CA TYR A 417 20.28 -5.26 -4.73
C TYR A 417 19.86 -4.97 -6.18
N TYR A 418 19.29 -3.78 -6.43
CA TYR A 418 18.89 -3.30 -7.75
C TYR A 418 20.01 -2.53 -8.45
N SER A 419 21.24 -3.06 -8.42
CA SER A 419 22.39 -2.44 -9.10
C SER A 419 23.44 -3.48 -9.53
N PRO A 420 24.48 -3.07 -10.29
CA PRO A 420 25.60 -3.94 -10.62
C PRO A 420 26.43 -4.38 -9.40
N GLN A 421 26.24 -3.75 -8.23
CA GLN A 421 26.95 -4.07 -6.98
C GLN A 421 26.26 -5.17 -6.16
N ASN A 422 25.18 -5.76 -6.68
CA ASN A 422 24.52 -6.91 -6.06
C ASN A 422 25.52 -8.09 -5.95
N PRO A 423 25.84 -8.58 -4.74
CA PRO A 423 26.79 -9.68 -4.55
C PRO A 423 26.38 -10.97 -5.28
N GLU A 424 25.08 -11.16 -5.50
CA GLU A 424 24.52 -12.34 -6.16
C GLU A 424 24.19 -12.10 -7.64
N LYS A 425 24.66 -11.00 -8.25
CA LYS A 425 24.32 -10.61 -9.64
C LYS A 425 24.53 -11.71 -10.66
N ASN A 426 25.54 -12.56 -10.48
CA ASN A 426 25.89 -13.63 -11.42
C ASN A 426 25.32 -15.01 -11.04
N ILE A 427 24.45 -15.08 -10.03
CA ILE A 427 23.85 -16.31 -9.53
C ILE A 427 22.45 -16.47 -10.12
N GLU A 428 22.18 -17.64 -10.71
CA GLU A 428 20.85 -18.02 -11.22
C GLU A 428 20.19 -16.90 -12.05
N ASN A 429 18.95 -16.52 -11.71
CA ASN A 429 18.17 -15.51 -12.41
C ASN A 429 18.47 -14.07 -11.94
N ASN A 430 19.37 -13.87 -10.96
CA ASN A 430 19.69 -12.53 -10.44
C ASN A 430 20.38 -11.63 -11.48
N HIS A 431 20.96 -12.22 -12.55
CA HIS A 431 21.52 -11.46 -13.67
C HIS A 431 20.45 -10.65 -14.42
N LEU A 432 19.19 -11.07 -14.36
CA LEU A 432 18.03 -10.40 -14.97
C LEU A 432 17.48 -9.23 -14.14
N ILE A 433 17.99 -9.02 -12.91
CA ILE A 433 17.54 -7.90 -12.06
C ILE A 433 17.96 -6.57 -12.72
N PRO A 434 17.03 -5.64 -12.98
CA PRO A 434 17.36 -4.35 -13.59
C PRO A 434 18.15 -3.46 -12.62
N ASP A 435 18.96 -2.56 -13.19
CA ASP A 435 19.65 -1.50 -12.45
C ASP A 435 18.72 -0.31 -12.23
N ALA A 436 18.51 0.09 -10.98
CA ALA A 436 17.72 1.25 -10.60
C ALA A 436 18.53 2.56 -10.60
N GLU A 437 19.84 2.51 -10.87
CA GLU A 437 20.78 3.64 -10.93
C GLU A 437 20.75 4.53 -9.67
N GLY A 438 20.57 3.90 -8.51
CA GLY A 438 20.46 4.58 -7.21
C GLY A 438 19.03 5.00 -6.83
N PHE A 439 18.01 4.72 -7.63
CA PHE A 439 16.62 5.10 -7.34
C PHE A 439 15.66 3.90 -7.23
N PRO A 440 15.92 2.92 -6.33
CA PRO A 440 15.05 1.77 -6.14
C PRO A 440 13.81 2.11 -5.29
N TYR A 441 13.23 3.29 -5.49
CA TYR A 441 12.11 3.80 -4.70
C TYR A 441 11.17 4.65 -5.58
N SER A 442 9.91 4.74 -5.18
CA SER A 442 8.97 5.74 -5.70
C SER A 442 8.90 6.94 -4.76
N GLU A 443 8.68 8.12 -5.33
CA GLU A 443 8.54 9.38 -4.60
C GLU A 443 7.15 9.95 -4.84
N THR A 444 6.45 10.35 -3.79
CA THR A 444 5.12 10.96 -3.83
C THR A 444 5.20 12.36 -3.24
N ARG A 445 4.92 13.37 -4.06
CA ARG A 445 4.83 14.76 -3.63
C ARG A 445 3.37 15.13 -3.36
N TYR A 446 3.13 15.76 -2.23
CA TYR A 446 1.79 16.23 -1.84
C TYR A 446 1.59 17.72 -2.11
N MET A 447 0.34 18.12 -2.26
CA MET A 447 -0.10 19.52 -2.31
C MET A 447 0.21 20.24 -0.99
N ARG A 448 0.47 21.55 -1.08
CA ARG A 448 0.80 22.44 0.06
C ARG A 448 -0.42 23.13 0.68
N ASP A 449 -1.60 22.55 0.47
CA ASP A 449 -2.89 23.08 0.91
C ASP A 449 -3.42 22.39 2.18
N ASN A 450 -2.59 21.57 2.84
CA ASN A 450 -2.93 20.72 3.99
C ASN A 450 -4.08 19.72 3.74
N THR A 451 -4.47 19.48 2.49
CA THR A 451 -5.52 18.50 2.17
C THR A 451 -5.01 17.06 2.11
N GLY A 452 -3.69 16.87 2.03
CA GLY A 452 -3.08 15.55 1.83
C GLY A 452 -3.24 15.01 0.40
N ARG A 453 -3.75 15.82 -0.54
CA ARG A 453 -3.82 15.46 -1.96
C ARG A 453 -2.42 15.33 -2.57
N ILE A 454 -2.28 14.45 -3.55
CA ILE A 454 -1.01 14.19 -4.25
C ILE A 454 -0.88 15.23 -5.37
N ALA A 455 0.29 15.84 -5.53
CA ALA A 455 0.60 16.73 -6.65
C ALA A 455 1.30 15.97 -7.79
N ALA A 456 2.27 15.12 -7.44
CA ALA A 456 3.02 14.32 -8.40
C ALA A 456 3.50 13.01 -7.75
N GLN A 457 3.67 11.97 -8.57
CA GLN A 457 4.20 10.70 -8.15
C GLN A 457 5.19 10.17 -9.20
N GLY A 458 6.42 9.91 -8.77
CA GLY A 458 7.44 9.25 -9.58
C GLY A 458 7.38 7.73 -9.41
N GLY A 459 7.84 7.02 -10.43
CA GLY A 459 8.11 5.58 -10.39
C GLY A 459 9.52 5.26 -9.89
N VAL A 460 9.89 4.00 -10.04
CA VAL A 460 11.21 3.47 -9.68
C VAL A 460 12.18 3.64 -10.83
N GLY A 461 13.43 4.01 -10.53
CA GLY A 461 14.50 4.18 -11.50
C GLY A 461 14.69 5.64 -11.90
N LYS A 462 15.90 5.98 -12.36
CA LYS A 462 16.35 7.36 -12.61
C LYS A 462 15.44 8.14 -13.57
N GLU A 463 14.96 7.51 -14.63
CA GLU A 463 14.13 8.14 -15.67
C GLU A 463 12.65 8.29 -15.26
N HIS A 464 12.21 7.55 -14.22
CA HIS A 464 10.82 7.58 -13.74
C HIS A 464 10.61 8.51 -12.54
N ARG A 465 11.65 9.23 -12.13
CA ARG A 465 11.57 10.18 -11.01
C ARG A 465 10.68 11.37 -11.33
N ILE A 466 10.27 12.08 -10.29
CA ILE A 466 9.54 13.33 -10.43
C ILE A 466 10.37 14.31 -11.29
N ASN A 467 9.70 14.99 -12.23
CA ASN A 467 10.29 15.95 -13.17
C ASN A 467 11.24 15.37 -14.23
N GLN A 468 11.21 14.07 -14.51
CA GLN A 468 11.92 13.47 -15.65
C GLN A 468 11.02 13.25 -16.87
N GLY A 469 9.72 13.60 -16.77
CA GLY A 469 8.76 13.51 -17.88
C GLY A 469 7.91 12.24 -17.88
N HIS A 470 8.27 11.26 -17.06
CA HIS A 470 7.53 10.01 -16.83
C HIS A 470 6.83 9.96 -15.45
N ASP A 471 6.73 11.09 -14.76
CA ASP A 471 6.01 11.22 -13.51
C ASP A 471 4.51 11.40 -13.75
N THR A 472 3.70 10.83 -12.86
CA THR A 472 2.25 11.02 -12.86
C THR A 472 1.93 12.31 -12.13
N LYS A 473 1.21 13.24 -12.76
CA LYS A 473 0.83 14.52 -12.15
C LYS A 473 -0.67 14.60 -11.94
N TYR A 474 -1.08 15.14 -10.80
CA TYR A 474 -2.47 15.22 -10.38
C TYR A 474 -2.86 16.69 -10.22
N TYR A 475 -3.94 17.07 -10.89
CA TYR A 475 -4.48 18.42 -10.86
C TYR A 475 -5.93 18.36 -10.40
N TYR A 476 -6.31 19.33 -9.56
CA TYR A 476 -7.63 19.38 -8.96
C TYR A 476 -8.29 20.71 -9.27
N GLY A 477 -9.50 20.66 -9.80
CA GLY A 477 -10.31 21.85 -10.07
C GLY A 477 -11.80 21.57 -9.95
N THR A 478 -12.59 22.55 -10.39
CA THR A 478 -14.04 22.46 -10.48
C THR A 478 -14.44 22.49 -11.95
N PRO A 479 -15.42 21.69 -12.39
CA PRO A 479 -15.93 21.79 -13.75
C PRO A 479 -16.73 23.09 -13.93
N GLU A 480 -16.92 23.47 -15.18
CA GLU A 480 -17.82 24.56 -15.55
C GLU A 480 -19.21 24.02 -15.92
N GLN A 481 -20.27 24.81 -15.72
CA GLN A 481 -21.62 24.36 -16.05
C GLN A 481 -21.77 24.01 -17.53
N ASN A 482 -21.23 24.84 -18.42
CA ASN A 482 -21.23 24.59 -19.86
C ASN A 482 -20.49 23.30 -20.25
N GLU A 483 -19.48 22.90 -19.49
CA GLU A 483 -18.73 21.66 -19.68
C GLU A 483 -19.58 20.45 -19.27
N LEU A 484 -20.31 20.53 -18.14
CA LEU A 484 -21.23 19.48 -17.72
C LEU A 484 -22.44 19.37 -18.67
N ASP A 485 -23.01 20.50 -19.09
CA ASP A 485 -24.12 20.54 -20.02
C ASP A 485 -23.74 19.97 -21.39
N ALA A 486 -22.48 20.16 -21.82
CA ALA A 486 -21.98 19.56 -23.05
C ALA A 486 -21.86 18.01 -22.96
N LEU A 487 -21.62 17.47 -21.76
CA LEU A 487 -21.49 16.02 -21.53
C LEU A 487 -22.83 15.34 -21.26
N PHE A 488 -23.72 15.99 -20.50
CA PHE A 488 -24.95 15.38 -19.97
C PHE A 488 -26.25 16.06 -20.43
N GLY A 489 -26.16 17.18 -21.15
CA GLY A 489 -27.30 18.04 -21.45
C GLY A 489 -27.69 18.93 -20.27
N THR A 490 -28.76 19.72 -20.44
CA THR A 490 -29.27 20.68 -19.43
C THR A 490 -29.87 20.03 -18.19
N GLU A 491 -29.95 18.71 -18.15
CA GLU A 491 -30.39 17.92 -17.00
C GLU A 491 -29.25 17.67 -16.00
N ALA A 492 -28.03 18.13 -16.31
CA ALA A 492 -26.92 18.11 -15.38
C ALA A 492 -27.23 18.96 -14.14
N GLY A 493 -26.82 18.47 -12.96
CA GLY A 493 -26.90 19.26 -11.73
C GLY A 493 -25.96 20.48 -11.79
N ASP A 494 -26.11 21.35 -10.79
CA ASP A 494 -25.25 22.53 -10.64
C ASP A 494 -23.76 22.13 -10.50
N ALA A 495 -22.90 22.71 -11.34
CA ALA A 495 -21.47 22.43 -11.39
C ALA A 495 -20.73 22.65 -10.06
N SER A 496 -21.25 23.50 -9.16
CA SER A 496 -20.70 23.69 -7.82
C SER A 496 -20.76 22.43 -6.94
N HIS A 497 -21.56 21.43 -7.32
CA HIS A 497 -21.66 20.13 -6.65
C HIS A 497 -20.77 19.05 -7.29
N TYR A 498 -19.88 19.43 -8.19
CA TYR A 498 -18.98 18.50 -8.88
C TYR A 498 -17.51 18.90 -8.72
N PHE A 499 -16.64 17.91 -8.80
CA PHE A 499 -15.20 18.07 -8.83
C PHE A 499 -14.64 17.60 -10.17
N LYS A 500 -13.55 18.23 -10.60
CA LYS A 500 -12.83 17.87 -11.83
C LYS A 500 -11.39 17.53 -11.46
N ASN A 501 -11.05 16.26 -11.60
CA ASN A 501 -9.69 15.78 -11.38
C ASN A 501 -9.06 15.48 -12.72
N MET A 502 -7.84 15.96 -12.94
CA MET A 502 -7.07 15.67 -14.14
C MET A 502 -5.76 14.98 -13.75
N VAL A 503 -5.48 13.85 -14.37
CA VAL A 503 -4.26 13.06 -14.13
C VAL A 503 -3.50 12.93 -15.43
N ARG A 504 -2.25 13.38 -15.43
CA ARG A 504 -1.28 13.11 -16.49
C ARG A 504 -0.56 11.82 -16.16
N ASP A 505 -0.64 10.81 -17.03
CA ASP A 505 0.08 9.56 -16.84
C ASP A 505 1.58 9.66 -17.19
N ALA A 506 2.33 8.58 -16.94
CA ALA A 506 3.76 8.50 -17.25
C ALA A 506 4.08 8.55 -18.76
N ASN A 507 3.08 8.41 -19.64
CA ASN A 507 3.23 8.56 -21.08
C ASN A 507 2.91 9.99 -21.54
N GLY A 508 2.39 10.83 -20.66
CA GLY A 508 1.96 12.20 -20.92
C GLY A 508 0.51 12.35 -21.39
N GLN A 509 -0.30 11.29 -21.37
CA GLN A 509 -1.72 11.37 -21.69
C GLN A 509 -2.50 11.89 -20.47
N TYR A 510 -3.37 12.86 -20.71
CA TYR A 510 -4.27 13.37 -19.67
C TYR A 510 -5.58 12.59 -19.67
N SER A 511 -5.99 12.18 -18.47
CA SER A 511 -7.33 11.68 -18.17
C SER A 511 -8.02 12.64 -17.22
N VAL A 512 -9.28 12.97 -17.49
CA VAL A 512 -10.11 13.85 -16.68
C VAL A 512 -11.25 13.01 -16.12
N SER A 513 -11.51 13.14 -14.82
CA SER A 513 -12.64 12.52 -14.14
C SER A 513 -13.51 13.59 -13.49
N TYR A 514 -14.80 13.52 -13.76
CA TYR A 514 -15.82 14.34 -13.10
C TYR A 514 -16.44 13.53 -11.97
N LEU A 515 -16.42 14.08 -10.76
CA LEU A 515 -16.91 13.43 -9.54
C LEU A 515 -18.08 14.24 -8.98
N ASP A 516 -19.09 13.56 -8.43
CA ASP A 516 -20.13 14.22 -7.64
C ASP A 516 -19.68 14.49 -6.19
N MET A 517 -20.52 15.13 -5.38
CA MET A 517 -20.25 15.38 -3.95
C MET A 517 -20.04 14.11 -3.10
N HIS A 518 -20.51 12.95 -3.57
CA HIS A 518 -20.29 11.66 -2.90
C HIS A 518 -18.97 11.00 -3.32
N GLY A 519 -18.20 11.62 -4.23
CA GLY A 519 -16.95 11.10 -4.77
C GLY A 519 -17.13 10.03 -5.85
N ARG A 520 -18.34 9.89 -6.42
CA ARG A 520 -18.61 8.92 -7.50
C ARG A 520 -18.26 9.53 -8.84
N THR A 521 -17.54 8.78 -9.69
CA THR A 521 -17.25 9.20 -11.06
C THR A 521 -18.52 9.19 -11.91
N VAL A 522 -18.89 10.36 -12.44
CA VAL A 522 -20.05 10.54 -13.31
C VAL A 522 -19.68 10.59 -14.79
N ALA A 523 -18.46 11.04 -15.12
CA ALA A 523 -17.90 11.00 -16.47
C ALA A 523 -16.37 10.96 -16.45
N THR A 524 -15.80 10.46 -17.53
CA THR A 524 -14.36 10.48 -17.80
C THR A 524 -14.09 10.98 -19.21
N ALA A 525 -13.03 11.74 -19.40
CA ALA A 525 -12.60 12.24 -20.70
C ALA A 525 -11.08 12.13 -20.87
N LEU A 526 -10.61 12.18 -22.11
CA LEU A 526 -9.20 12.39 -22.43
C LEU A 526 -8.98 13.85 -22.80
N ALA A 527 -7.84 14.42 -22.39
CA ALA A 527 -7.48 15.80 -22.68
C ALA A 527 -6.04 15.89 -23.21
N GLY A 528 -5.68 17.07 -23.72
CA GLY A 528 -4.33 17.36 -24.21
C GLY A 528 -4.08 16.92 -25.66
N GLU A 529 -2.82 17.07 -26.07
CA GLU A 529 -2.31 16.60 -27.35
C GLU A 529 -1.71 15.19 -27.22
N LEU A 530 -1.58 14.50 -28.35
CA LEU A 530 -0.89 13.21 -28.38
C LEU A 530 0.58 13.40 -27.98
N PRO A 531 1.08 12.62 -27.00
CA PRO A 531 2.47 12.71 -26.59
C PRO A 531 3.44 12.43 -27.76
N PRO A 532 4.53 13.21 -27.91
CA PRO A 532 5.47 13.03 -29.00
C PRO A 532 6.08 11.63 -29.00
N GLY A 533 6.07 10.95 -30.16
CA GLY A 533 6.72 9.64 -30.33
C GLY A 533 5.84 8.42 -30.01
N MET A 534 4.60 8.61 -29.54
CA MET A 534 3.64 7.51 -29.42
C MET A 534 2.89 7.25 -30.74
N LYS A 535 2.70 5.97 -31.09
CA LYS A 535 1.90 5.53 -32.25
C LYS A 535 0.42 5.47 -31.87
N LEU A 536 -0.15 6.59 -31.47
CA LEU A 536 -1.56 6.75 -31.14
C LEU A 536 -2.19 7.69 -32.16
N ASP A 537 -3.45 7.42 -32.52
CA ASP A 537 -4.25 8.29 -33.37
C ASP A 537 -5.27 9.05 -32.53
N TYR A 538 -5.63 10.26 -32.98
CA TYR A 538 -6.74 10.98 -32.38
C TYR A 538 -8.04 10.20 -32.56
N LEU A 539 -8.91 10.26 -31.55
CA LEU A 539 -10.28 9.78 -31.72
C LEU A 539 -10.95 10.56 -32.86
N PRO A 540 -11.68 9.90 -33.77
CA PRO A 540 -12.37 10.58 -34.88
C PRO A 540 -13.34 11.68 -34.43
N SER A 541 -13.78 11.62 -33.17
CA SER A 541 -14.68 12.59 -32.53
C SER A 541 -13.96 13.79 -31.89
N LYS A 542 -12.62 13.91 -31.97
CA LYS A 542 -11.90 15.06 -31.42
C LYS A 542 -12.22 16.31 -32.25
N GLU A 543 -12.94 17.26 -31.65
CA GLU A 543 -13.14 18.60 -32.18
C GLU A 543 -12.58 19.65 -31.23
N ASN A 544 -11.87 20.64 -31.77
CA ASN A 544 -11.40 21.79 -30.99
C ASN A 544 -12.50 22.86 -30.98
N ARG A 545 -12.92 23.29 -29.78
CA ARG A 545 -13.90 24.37 -29.59
C ARG A 545 -13.41 25.35 -28.54
N GLU A 546 -13.62 26.64 -28.79
CA GLU A 546 -13.41 27.68 -27.78
C GLU A 546 -14.64 27.74 -26.86
N ILE A 547 -14.39 27.72 -25.55
CA ILE A 547 -15.44 27.78 -24.53
C ILE A 547 -15.25 29.08 -23.75
N THR A 548 -16.34 29.84 -23.60
CA THR A 548 -16.38 31.01 -22.70
C THR A 548 -17.06 30.59 -21.41
N SER A 549 -16.36 30.75 -20.29
CA SER A 549 -16.85 30.37 -18.96
C SER A 549 -16.78 31.56 -18.00
N SER A 550 -17.76 31.65 -17.09
CA SER A 550 -17.76 32.69 -16.07
C SER A 550 -16.88 32.28 -14.89
N LEU A 551 -15.81 33.04 -14.64
CA LEU A 551 -14.95 32.82 -13.49
C LEU A 551 -15.49 33.45 -12.21
N ILE A 552 -16.48 34.35 -12.33
CA ILE A 552 -17.14 35.03 -11.22
C ILE A 552 -18.61 34.61 -11.22
N ASN A 553 -19.11 34.17 -10.08
CA ASN A 553 -20.52 33.80 -9.88
C ASN A 553 -20.97 34.17 -8.45
N ALA A 554 -22.25 33.93 -8.15
CA ALA A 554 -22.81 34.26 -6.85
C ALA A 554 -22.18 33.47 -5.69
N SER A 555 -21.59 32.29 -5.95
CA SER A 555 -21.02 31.43 -4.92
C SER A 555 -19.57 31.77 -4.58
N ASN A 556 -18.81 32.38 -5.49
CA ASN A 556 -17.40 32.70 -5.26
C ASN A 556 -17.09 34.20 -5.14
N ASN A 557 -18.06 35.09 -5.32
CA ASN A 557 -17.89 36.54 -5.19
C ASN A 557 -18.27 37.00 -3.78
N ILE A 558 -17.27 37.10 -2.89
CA ILE A 558 -17.45 37.33 -1.45
C ILE A 558 -17.18 38.81 -1.11
N ILE A 559 -18.13 39.45 -0.44
CA ILE A 559 -18.01 40.84 0.03
C ILE A 559 -17.44 40.85 1.46
N LYS A 560 -16.37 41.62 1.66
CA LYS A 560 -15.70 41.84 2.95
C LYS A 560 -15.51 43.34 3.17
N GLY A 561 -16.50 43.98 3.77
CA GLY A 561 -16.50 45.44 3.96
C GLY A 561 -16.43 46.18 2.61
N LEU A 562 -15.35 46.94 2.39
CA LEU A 562 -15.13 47.74 1.17
C LEU A 562 -14.44 46.96 0.04
N VAL A 563 -14.26 45.64 0.19
CA VAL A 563 -13.56 44.78 -0.77
C VAL A 563 -14.46 43.64 -1.23
N ILE A 564 -14.44 43.37 -2.53
CA ILE A 564 -15.08 42.22 -3.15
C ILE A 564 -14.01 41.30 -3.73
N GLU A 565 -13.91 40.08 -3.19
CA GLU A 565 -12.92 39.08 -3.59
C GLU A 565 -13.58 37.86 -4.23
N SER A 566 -12.98 37.35 -5.30
CA SER A 566 -13.37 36.07 -5.89
C SER A 566 -12.14 35.25 -6.28
N SER A 567 -12.20 33.94 -6.11
CA SER A 567 -11.13 33.01 -6.47
C SER A 567 -11.69 31.80 -7.22
N LYS A 568 -10.97 31.33 -8.25
CA LYS A 568 -11.31 30.12 -8.99
C LYS A 568 -10.05 29.40 -9.46
N THR A 569 -10.08 28.07 -9.40
CA THR A 569 -9.01 27.21 -9.93
C THR A 569 -9.29 26.86 -11.39
N LEU A 570 -8.28 26.99 -12.23
CA LEU A 570 -8.30 26.63 -13.64
C LEU A 570 -7.25 25.55 -13.90
N VAL A 571 -7.69 24.43 -14.46
CA VAL A 571 -6.81 23.33 -14.85
C VAL A 571 -6.56 23.40 -16.36
N VAL A 572 -5.29 23.50 -16.75
CA VAL A 572 -4.86 23.72 -18.14
C VAL A 572 -4.20 22.43 -18.67
N PRO A 573 -4.88 21.67 -19.55
CA PRO A 573 -4.35 20.42 -20.09
C PRO A 573 -3.35 20.60 -21.23
N LEU A 574 -3.32 21.78 -21.85
CA LEU A 574 -2.44 22.08 -22.98
C LEU A 574 -2.09 23.57 -22.99
N LYS A 575 -0.87 23.88 -23.43
CA LYS A 575 -0.40 25.25 -23.60
C LYS A 575 -1.28 26.00 -24.59
N ALA A 576 -1.97 27.03 -24.11
CA ALA A 576 -2.87 27.85 -24.93
C ALA A 576 -2.87 29.32 -24.51
N ASN A 577 -3.35 30.19 -25.39
CA ASN A 577 -3.57 31.61 -25.08
C ASN A 577 -4.99 31.81 -24.53
N TYR A 578 -5.09 32.12 -23.24
CA TYR A 578 -6.34 32.40 -22.55
C TYR A 578 -6.65 33.90 -22.58
N LYS A 579 -7.92 34.25 -22.82
CA LYS A 579 -8.39 35.64 -22.82
C LYS A 579 -9.29 35.87 -21.61
N PHE A 580 -8.75 36.54 -20.59
CA PHE A 580 -9.54 36.93 -19.41
C PHE A 580 -10.23 38.26 -19.68
N ARG A 581 -11.57 38.27 -19.64
CA ARG A 581 -12.38 39.47 -19.85
C ARG A 581 -13.06 39.87 -18.54
N TYR A 582 -12.86 41.12 -18.15
CA TYR A 582 -13.55 41.71 -17.01
C TYR A 582 -14.31 42.94 -17.47
N SER A 583 -15.58 43.02 -17.08
CA SER A 583 -16.43 44.18 -17.34
C SER A 583 -17.19 44.57 -16.08
N LEU A 584 -17.21 45.86 -15.76
CA LEU A 584 -17.97 46.42 -14.65
C LEU A 584 -18.53 47.78 -15.05
N LEU A 585 -19.82 47.97 -14.86
CA LEU A 585 -20.44 49.29 -14.90
C LEU A 585 -20.47 49.82 -13.47
N PRO A 586 -19.71 50.88 -13.13
CA PRO A 586 -19.76 51.46 -11.79
C PRO A 586 -21.15 52.07 -11.54
N GLU A 587 -21.66 51.92 -10.32
CA GLU A 587 -22.91 52.56 -9.89
C GLU A 587 -22.65 53.92 -9.24
N ASN A 588 -23.68 54.75 -9.13
CA ASN A 588 -23.67 55.97 -8.35
C ASN A 588 -24.57 55.78 -7.12
N VAL A 589 -24.17 56.37 -5.99
CA VAL A 589 -24.98 56.38 -4.76
C VAL A 589 -25.59 57.76 -4.63
N ASN A 590 -26.92 57.85 -4.63
CA ASN A 590 -27.63 59.12 -4.47
C ASN A 590 -28.11 59.23 -3.03
N ILE A 591 -27.75 60.33 -2.37
CA ILE A 591 -28.19 60.62 -1.01
C ILE A 591 -28.80 62.02 -1.01
N GLU A 592 -30.06 62.12 -0.58
CA GLU A 592 -30.73 63.40 -0.38
C GLU A 592 -30.00 64.21 0.71
N ASN A 593 -29.75 65.48 0.41
CA ASN A 593 -29.31 66.45 1.39
C ASN A 593 -30.50 66.99 2.21
N CYS A 594 -30.19 67.90 3.12
CA CYS A 594 -31.15 68.48 4.06
C CYS A 594 -32.22 69.36 3.39
N SER A 595 -31.93 69.83 2.17
CA SER A 595 -32.84 70.59 1.31
C SER A 595 -33.70 69.68 0.41
N LYS A 596 -33.58 68.35 0.55
CA LYS A 596 -34.19 67.33 -0.32
C LYS A 596 -33.70 67.39 -1.76
N GLU A 597 -32.45 67.80 -1.96
CA GLU A 597 -31.76 67.72 -3.24
C GLU A 597 -30.86 66.49 -3.25
N ASP A 598 -30.90 65.71 -4.33
CA ASP A 598 -30.04 64.54 -4.49
C ASP A 598 -28.59 64.96 -4.71
N ILE A 599 -27.68 64.39 -3.92
CA ILE A 599 -26.24 64.48 -4.13
C ILE A 599 -25.75 63.09 -4.54
N CYS A 600 -25.09 63.02 -5.69
CA CYS A 600 -24.71 61.77 -6.32
C CYS A 600 -23.22 61.51 -6.14
N TYR A 601 -22.87 60.43 -5.46
CA TYR A 601 -21.49 60.01 -5.26
C TYR A 601 -21.14 58.91 -6.25
N SER A 602 -20.26 59.19 -7.21
CA SER A 602 -19.85 58.15 -8.17
C SER A 602 -18.91 57.13 -7.52
N CYS A 603 -19.17 55.84 -7.76
CA CYS A 603 -18.32 54.79 -7.21
C CYS A 603 -16.99 54.67 -7.99
N SER A 604 -15.87 54.72 -7.27
CA SER A 604 -14.53 54.50 -7.84
C SER A 604 -13.82 53.33 -7.15
N TYR A 605 -13.25 52.43 -7.95
CA TYR A 605 -12.67 51.18 -7.48
C TYR A 605 -11.25 50.95 -8.00
N ASP A 606 -10.43 50.27 -7.19
CA ASP A 606 -9.19 49.63 -7.61
C ASP A 606 -9.45 48.14 -7.86
N LEU A 607 -9.20 47.71 -9.08
CA LEU A 607 -9.27 46.33 -9.54
C LEU A 607 -7.88 45.73 -9.53
N GLU A 608 -7.73 44.59 -8.89
CA GLU A 608 -6.56 43.72 -8.95
C GLU A 608 -6.99 42.33 -9.44
N ILE A 609 -6.38 41.84 -10.51
CA ILE A 609 -6.54 40.47 -11.00
C ILE A 609 -5.19 39.79 -10.92
N THR A 610 -5.13 38.68 -10.19
CA THR A 610 -3.91 37.92 -9.98
C THR A 610 -4.06 36.52 -10.56
N ILE A 611 -3.06 36.08 -11.33
CA ILE A 611 -2.96 34.72 -11.85
C ILE A 611 -1.70 34.10 -11.25
N SER A 612 -1.89 33.07 -10.45
CA SER A 612 -0.81 32.32 -9.80
C SER A 612 -0.82 30.88 -10.26
N ASP A 613 0.35 30.28 -10.46
CA ASP A 613 0.47 28.83 -10.65
C ASP A 613 0.61 28.10 -9.30
N ASP A 614 0.57 26.77 -9.33
CA ASP A 614 0.77 25.88 -8.19
C ASP A 614 2.26 25.54 -7.91
N CYS A 615 3.17 26.13 -8.69
CA CYS A 615 4.58 25.81 -8.79
C CYS A 615 5.49 27.02 -8.59
N GLY A 616 5.18 27.87 -7.60
CA GLY A 616 6.09 28.97 -7.21
C GLY A 616 6.17 30.14 -8.20
N ASN A 617 5.25 30.20 -9.17
CA ASN A 617 5.14 31.20 -10.22
C ASN A 617 6.33 31.23 -11.19
N GLY A 618 6.99 30.08 -11.40
CA GLY A 618 8.13 29.97 -12.30
C GLY A 618 7.83 30.49 -13.72
N GLN A 619 6.61 30.22 -14.23
CA GLN A 619 6.17 30.72 -15.53
C GLN A 619 6.12 32.26 -15.62
N PHE A 620 5.98 32.92 -14.47
CA PHE A 620 5.87 34.38 -14.35
C PHE A 620 7.11 35.02 -13.73
N GLY A 621 8.23 34.30 -13.65
CA GLY A 621 9.49 34.82 -13.11
C GLY A 621 9.59 34.77 -11.57
N GLY A 622 8.82 33.91 -10.91
CA GLY A 622 8.86 33.68 -9.47
C GLY A 622 7.86 34.50 -8.65
N THR A 623 7.06 35.33 -9.30
CA THR A 623 5.97 36.11 -8.68
C THR A 623 4.69 35.99 -9.49
N PRO A 624 3.51 36.00 -8.86
CA PRO A 624 2.24 35.96 -9.58
C PRO A 624 2.14 37.05 -10.65
N TYR A 625 1.41 36.77 -11.72
CA TYR A 625 1.03 37.81 -12.66
C TYR A 625 -0.08 38.66 -12.04
N VAL A 626 0.14 39.97 -11.94
CA VAL A 626 -0.84 40.91 -11.36
C VAL A 626 -1.18 41.98 -12.39
N PHE A 627 -2.48 42.16 -12.64
CA PHE A 627 -3.03 43.30 -13.37
C PHE A 627 -3.75 44.22 -12.39
N THR A 628 -3.42 45.52 -12.43
CA THR A 628 -4.12 46.54 -11.66
C THR A 628 -4.81 47.54 -12.60
N GLY A 629 -6.02 47.98 -12.25
CA GLY A 629 -6.74 49.01 -13.00
C GLY A 629 -7.67 49.81 -12.11
N THR A 630 -7.92 51.06 -12.48
CA THR A 630 -8.88 51.94 -11.79
C THR A 630 -10.18 52.01 -12.59
N ILE A 631 -11.31 51.91 -11.90
CA ILE A 631 -12.66 51.89 -12.48
C ILE A 631 -13.48 53.03 -11.88
N GLY A 632 -14.25 53.72 -12.73
CA GLY A 632 -15.12 54.82 -12.30
C GLY A 632 -14.41 56.15 -12.12
N SER A 633 -15.19 57.22 -12.05
CA SER A 633 -14.75 58.59 -11.74
C SER A 633 -14.88 58.86 -10.25
N ILE A 634 -14.36 60.01 -9.79
CA ILE A 634 -14.70 60.59 -8.50
C ILE A 634 -15.41 61.90 -8.83
N SER A 635 -16.74 61.90 -8.73
CA SER A 635 -17.62 63.01 -9.11
C SER A 635 -18.80 63.09 -8.15
N GLU A 636 -19.27 64.31 -7.94
CA GLU A 636 -20.48 64.66 -7.17
C GLU A 636 -21.65 65.08 -8.09
N ASP A 637 -21.44 65.06 -9.41
CA ASP A 637 -22.43 65.47 -10.41
C ASP A 637 -23.39 64.33 -10.75
N CYS A 638 -24.67 64.54 -10.49
CA CYS A 638 -25.75 63.60 -10.83
C CYS A 638 -25.92 63.37 -12.34
N ASN A 639 -25.33 64.21 -13.19
CA ASN A 639 -25.33 64.03 -14.65
C ASN A 639 -24.16 63.16 -15.14
N ASP A 640 -23.23 62.76 -14.27
CA ASP A 640 -22.11 61.90 -14.65
C ASP A 640 -22.61 60.47 -14.90
N LEU A 641 -22.74 60.11 -16.18
CA LEU A 641 -23.17 58.79 -16.60
C LEU A 641 -22.01 57.80 -16.47
N PRO A 642 -22.18 56.69 -15.72
CA PRO A 642 -21.12 55.71 -15.57
C PRO A 642 -20.77 55.09 -16.93
N SER A 643 -19.47 55.00 -17.21
CA SER A 643 -18.96 54.32 -18.39
C SER A 643 -18.66 52.85 -18.08
N LEU A 644 -19.05 51.95 -18.98
CA LEU A 644 -18.73 50.54 -18.86
C LEU A 644 -17.22 50.34 -18.95
N PHE A 645 -16.59 49.94 -17.85
CA PHE A 645 -15.21 49.49 -17.87
C PHE A 645 -15.16 48.09 -18.47
N THR A 646 -14.31 47.89 -19.49
CA THR A 646 -14.05 46.57 -20.06
C THR A 646 -12.55 46.41 -20.28
N LYS A 647 -11.99 45.28 -19.84
CA LYS A 647 -10.59 44.93 -20.06
C LYS A 647 -10.46 43.48 -20.50
N GLU A 648 -9.71 43.26 -21.56
CA GLU A 648 -9.21 41.94 -21.97
C GLU A 648 -7.73 41.81 -21.59
N ILE A 649 -7.39 40.69 -20.94
CA ILE A 649 -6.06 40.34 -20.48
C ILE A 649 -5.67 39.01 -21.15
N PRO A 650 -4.96 39.05 -22.29
CA PRO A 650 -4.48 37.84 -22.94
C PRO A 650 -3.27 37.29 -22.17
N LYS A 651 -3.28 35.98 -21.89
CA LYS A 651 -2.16 35.30 -21.23
C LYS A 651 -2.00 33.88 -21.74
N THR A 652 -0.80 33.57 -22.23
CA THR A 652 -0.40 32.19 -22.50
C THR A 652 -0.18 31.46 -21.18
N LEU A 653 -0.90 30.36 -20.97
CA LEU A 653 -0.73 29.46 -19.83
C LEU A 653 -0.11 28.16 -20.33
N GLU A 654 0.88 27.65 -19.60
CA GLU A 654 1.45 26.32 -19.84
C GLU A 654 0.53 25.25 -19.25
N GLU A 655 0.89 23.97 -19.42
CA GLU A 655 0.18 22.89 -18.71
C GLU A 655 0.34 23.05 -17.20
N GLY A 656 -0.76 22.93 -16.44
CA GLY A 656 -0.70 23.08 -14.98
C GLY A 656 -2.03 23.46 -14.33
N SER A 657 -1.97 23.79 -13.05
CA SER A 657 -3.09 24.32 -12.29
C SER A 657 -2.83 25.78 -11.91
N TYR A 658 -3.82 26.63 -12.14
CA TYR A 658 -3.76 28.06 -11.87
C TYR A 658 -4.86 28.48 -10.92
N VAL A 659 -4.56 29.44 -10.05
CA VAL A 659 -5.56 30.13 -9.23
C VAL A 659 -5.69 31.55 -9.75
N ILE A 660 -6.90 31.89 -10.21
CA ILE A 660 -7.25 33.23 -10.65
C ILE A 660 -7.99 33.89 -9.50
N THR A 661 -7.48 35.02 -9.03
CA THR A 661 -8.16 35.85 -8.04
C THR A 661 -8.49 37.22 -8.61
N LYS A 662 -9.64 37.74 -8.21
CA LYS A 662 -10.06 39.11 -8.47
C LYS A 662 -10.32 39.76 -7.12
N LYS A 663 -9.80 40.96 -6.93
CA LYS A 663 -10.03 41.83 -5.78
C LYS A 663 -10.45 43.19 -6.29
N LEU A 664 -11.63 43.65 -5.88
CA LEU A 664 -12.15 44.97 -6.21
C LEU A 664 -12.32 45.73 -4.90
N THR A 665 -11.60 46.83 -4.74
CA THR A 665 -11.59 47.62 -3.51
C THR A 665 -12.14 49.00 -3.82
N ILE A 666 -13.00 49.56 -2.98
CA ILE A 666 -13.36 50.98 -3.09
C ILE A 666 -12.10 51.81 -2.83
N ARG A 667 -11.88 52.83 -3.65
CA ARG A 667 -10.68 53.68 -3.55
C ARG A 667 -10.73 54.55 -2.29
N ASP A 668 -9.68 54.50 -1.49
CA ASP A 668 -9.53 55.35 -0.31
C ASP A 668 -9.63 56.84 -0.66
N THR A 669 -9.10 57.24 -1.83
CA THR A 669 -9.21 58.62 -2.32
C THR A 669 -10.66 59.02 -2.61
N ALA A 670 -11.47 58.11 -3.14
CA ALA A 670 -12.88 58.37 -3.40
C ALA A 670 -13.65 58.49 -2.08
N ILE A 671 -13.38 57.61 -1.12
CA ILE A 671 -13.97 57.69 0.22
C ILE A 671 -13.62 59.02 0.88
N ALA A 672 -12.36 59.46 0.83
CA ALA A 672 -11.93 60.70 1.46
C ALA A 672 -12.62 61.93 0.84
N VAL A 673 -12.68 62.01 -0.50
CA VAL A 673 -13.35 63.11 -1.22
C VAL A 673 -14.85 63.11 -0.94
N HIS A 674 -15.52 61.96 -1.10
CA HIS A 674 -16.95 61.85 -0.87
C HIS A 674 -17.34 62.07 0.59
N SER A 675 -16.49 61.67 1.54
CA SER A 675 -16.71 61.96 2.96
C SER A 675 -16.62 63.46 3.24
N ALA A 676 -15.66 64.18 2.66
CA ALA A 676 -15.59 65.63 2.80
C ALA A 676 -16.82 66.31 2.19
N ALA A 677 -17.21 65.93 0.98
CA ALA A 677 -18.39 66.44 0.30
C ALA A 677 -19.70 66.15 1.05
N PHE A 678 -19.82 64.95 1.63
CA PHE A 678 -20.95 64.59 2.48
C PHE A 678 -21.00 65.45 3.75
N MET A 679 -19.85 65.70 4.38
CA MET A 679 -19.78 66.57 5.55
C MET A 679 -20.16 68.02 5.22
N GLU A 680 -19.85 68.50 4.02
CA GLU A 680 -20.19 69.86 3.59
C GLU A 680 -21.67 70.00 3.21
N ASN A 681 -22.22 69.04 2.46
CA ASN A 681 -23.50 69.22 1.80
C ASN A 681 -24.67 68.47 2.46
N ASN A 682 -24.42 67.40 3.23
CA ASN A 682 -25.46 66.51 3.76
C ASN A 682 -25.62 66.58 5.29
N LEU A 683 -24.82 67.39 6.00
CA LEU A 683 -25.01 67.64 7.43
C LEU A 683 -26.09 68.70 7.66
N CYS A 684 -27.20 68.28 8.25
CA CYS A 684 -28.38 69.16 8.46
C CYS A 684 -28.32 70.00 9.73
N LYS A 685 -27.33 69.74 10.58
CA LYS A 685 -27.11 70.43 11.84
C LYS A 685 -25.61 70.64 12.01
N THR A 686 -25.24 71.85 12.34
CA THR A 686 -23.88 72.17 12.79
C THR A 686 -23.69 71.74 14.24
N ILE A 687 -22.44 71.70 14.70
CA ILE A 687 -22.14 71.53 16.12
C ILE A 687 -22.81 72.64 16.94
N GLN A 688 -22.89 73.86 16.40
CA GLN A 688 -23.55 74.98 17.07
C GLN A 688 -25.05 74.76 17.21
N ASP A 689 -25.72 74.23 16.18
CA ASP A 689 -27.15 73.88 16.27
C ASP A 689 -27.39 72.82 17.35
N PHE A 690 -26.48 71.86 17.49
CA PHE A 690 -26.56 70.88 18.57
C PHE A 690 -26.33 71.53 19.94
N VAL A 691 -25.36 72.43 20.06
CA VAL A 691 -25.10 73.19 21.29
C VAL A 691 -26.30 74.06 21.65
N ASP A 692 -26.92 74.74 20.68
CA ASP A 692 -28.07 75.62 20.89
C ASP A 692 -29.34 74.82 21.21
N GLU A 693 -29.55 73.65 20.59
CA GLU A 693 -30.63 72.72 20.93
C GLU A 693 -30.46 72.18 22.35
N GLN A 694 -29.25 71.74 22.74
CA GLN A 694 -28.97 71.30 24.10
C GLN A 694 -29.07 72.45 25.12
N MET A 695 -28.65 73.66 24.76
CA MET A 695 -28.77 74.85 25.59
C MET A 695 -30.24 75.25 25.77
N THR A 696 -31.06 75.15 24.72
CA THR A 696 -32.50 75.40 24.78
C THR A 696 -33.19 74.36 25.66
N ILE A 697 -32.90 73.07 25.48
CA ILE A 697 -33.39 71.99 26.34
C ILE A 697 -33.00 72.25 27.81
N PHE A 698 -31.74 72.64 28.05
CA PHE A 698 -31.26 72.97 29.40
C PHE A 698 -32.04 74.13 30.01
N LEU A 699 -32.24 75.23 29.26
CA LEU A 699 -32.98 76.41 29.71
C LEU A 699 -34.47 76.13 29.96
N GLU A 700 -35.11 75.29 29.12
CA GLU A 700 -36.50 74.89 29.30
C GLU A 700 -36.70 73.93 30.49
N GLN A 701 -35.72 73.07 30.75
CA GLN A 701 -35.73 72.18 31.93
C GLN A 701 -35.36 72.91 33.23
N THR A 702 -34.55 73.98 33.18
CA THR A 702 -34.16 74.81 34.33
C THR A 702 -34.95 76.12 34.38
N ASN A 703 -36.26 76.00 34.57
CA ASN A 703 -37.21 77.12 34.62
C ASN A 703 -37.08 77.97 35.92
N ASN A 704 -35.90 78.51 36.27
CA ASN A 704 -35.68 79.32 37.50
C ASN A 704 -34.45 80.27 37.48
N CYS A 705 -34.10 80.89 36.35
CA CYS A 705 -33.08 81.95 36.31
C CYS A 705 -33.61 83.37 36.65
N THR A 706 -34.65 83.49 37.50
CA THR A 706 -35.24 84.78 37.91
C THR A 706 -34.89 85.24 39.34
N THR A 707 -33.99 84.56 40.06
CA THR A 707 -33.36 85.08 41.29
C THR A 707 -31.87 84.71 41.36
N PRO A 708 -30.94 85.56 40.89
CA PRO A 708 -29.59 85.08 40.55
C PRO A 708 -28.64 84.80 41.73
N CYS A 709 -28.74 85.51 42.87
CA CYS A 709 -27.69 85.37 43.91
C CYS A 709 -28.04 84.40 45.05
N GLY A 710 -29.32 84.28 45.44
CA GLY A 710 -29.68 83.49 46.65
C GLY A 710 -29.62 81.97 46.45
N ALA A 711 -30.08 81.49 45.29
CA ALA A 711 -30.09 80.06 44.96
C ALA A 711 -28.71 79.55 44.50
N CYS A 712 -27.92 80.37 43.79
CA CYS A 712 -26.54 80.00 43.41
C CYS A 712 -25.63 79.84 44.63
N MET A 713 -25.75 80.71 45.64
CA MET A 713 -24.96 80.59 46.88
C MET A 713 -25.29 79.32 47.68
N LEU A 714 -26.53 78.84 47.62
CA LEU A 714 -26.90 77.54 48.22
C LEU A 714 -26.34 76.35 47.42
N GLN A 715 -26.15 76.49 46.12
CA GLN A 715 -25.59 75.44 45.27
C GLN A 715 -24.07 75.30 45.39
N LEU A 716 -23.33 76.36 45.74
CA LEU A 716 -21.88 76.31 45.99
C LEU A 716 -21.50 75.44 47.19
N GLY A 717 -22.45 75.09 48.07
CA GLY A 717 -22.22 74.21 49.22
C GLY A 717 -21.32 74.83 50.29
N GLU A 718 -21.02 74.06 51.34
CA GLU A 718 -20.23 74.55 52.49
C GLU A 718 -18.72 74.67 52.19
N SER A 719 -18.25 74.07 51.09
CA SER A 719 -16.85 74.18 50.64
C SER A 719 -16.69 73.88 49.15
N GLN A 720 -15.61 74.40 48.55
CA GLN A 720 -15.22 74.11 47.16
C GLN A 720 -15.12 72.61 46.86
N GLN A 721 -14.59 71.82 47.80
CA GLN A 721 -14.46 70.38 47.60
C GLN A 721 -15.83 69.69 47.59
N ALA A 722 -16.78 70.14 48.41
CA ALA A 722 -18.13 69.60 48.43
C ALA A 722 -18.87 69.91 47.11
N PHE A 723 -18.68 71.10 46.55
CA PHE A 723 -19.21 71.43 45.22
C PHE A 723 -18.63 70.53 44.14
N ILE A 724 -17.31 70.35 44.11
CA ILE A 724 -16.63 69.53 43.09
C ILE A 724 -17.15 68.09 43.13
N THR A 725 -17.22 67.48 44.31
CA THR A 725 -17.72 66.11 44.48
C THR A 725 -19.17 65.99 44.04
N LYS A 726 -20.02 66.96 44.39
CA LYS A 726 -21.43 66.98 44.00
C LYS A 726 -21.61 67.19 42.49
N PHE A 727 -20.90 68.14 41.89
CA PHE A 727 -20.95 68.44 40.46
C PHE A 727 -20.55 67.24 39.60
N ILE A 728 -19.49 66.53 40.00
CA ILE A 728 -19.05 65.31 39.33
C ILE A 728 -20.13 64.22 39.41
N SER A 729 -20.69 64.02 40.61
CA SER A 729 -21.76 63.02 40.84
C SER A 729 -23.02 63.32 40.05
N ASP A 730 -23.54 64.55 40.14
CA ASP A 730 -24.83 64.95 39.55
C ASP A 730 -24.80 64.92 38.01
N ASN A 731 -23.61 65.11 37.40
CA ASN A 731 -23.42 65.07 35.96
C ASN A 731 -22.86 63.71 35.46
N GLY A 732 -22.75 62.70 36.33
CA GLY A 732 -22.27 61.37 35.96
C GLY A 732 -20.83 61.34 35.43
N LEU A 733 -19.99 62.29 35.87
CA LEU A 733 -18.60 62.41 35.45
C LEU A 733 -17.69 61.44 36.23
N ASP A 734 -16.58 61.01 35.64
CA ASP A 734 -15.61 60.14 36.32
C ASP A 734 -14.90 60.89 37.46
N PRO A 735 -15.07 60.47 38.74
CA PRO A 735 -14.44 61.11 39.88
C PRO A 735 -12.92 60.98 39.93
N ASN A 736 -12.32 60.08 39.14
CA ASN A 736 -10.87 59.91 39.06
C ASN A 736 -10.23 60.67 37.89
N SER A 737 -11.02 61.35 37.06
CA SER A 737 -10.53 62.12 35.93
C SER A 737 -10.07 63.53 36.36
N GLU A 738 -8.80 63.85 36.09
CA GLU A 738 -8.27 65.21 36.27
C GLU A 738 -9.06 66.23 35.45
N LYS A 739 -9.51 65.89 34.25
CA LYS A 739 -10.32 66.79 33.40
C LYS A 739 -11.69 67.08 34.01
N SER A 740 -12.32 66.08 34.62
CA SER A 740 -13.61 66.24 35.30
C SER A 740 -13.47 67.09 36.56
N THR A 741 -12.37 66.92 37.28
CA THR A 741 -12.03 67.74 38.44
C THR A 741 -11.75 69.18 38.04
N GLN A 742 -10.98 69.40 36.97
CA GLN A 742 -10.66 70.73 36.44
C GLN A 742 -11.92 71.47 35.97
N LEU A 743 -12.83 70.79 35.27
CA LEU A 743 -14.10 71.36 34.81
C LEU A 743 -14.97 71.79 36.00
N ALA A 744 -15.06 70.96 37.03
CA ALA A 744 -15.80 71.26 38.25
C ALA A 744 -15.18 72.44 39.02
N GLN A 745 -13.84 72.54 39.05
CA GLN A 745 -13.12 73.68 39.65
C GLN A 745 -13.36 74.97 38.88
N ASP A 746 -13.32 74.95 37.55
CA ASP A 746 -13.58 76.12 36.72
C ASP A 746 -15.03 76.59 36.86
N MET A 747 -16.00 75.67 36.96
CA MET A 747 -17.40 76.03 37.23
C MET A 747 -17.58 76.63 38.62
N TYR A 748 -16.89 76.07 39.64
CA TYR A 748 -16.92 76.66 40.97
C TYR A 748 -16.40 78.11 40.96
N GLN A 749 -15.26 78.35 40.31
CA GLN A 749 -14.69 79.69 40.20
C GLN A 749 -15.64 80.67 39.50
N ARG A 750 -16.28 80.24 38.40
CA ARG A 750 -17.23 81.08 37.64
C ARG A 750 -18.54 81.35 38.39
N LEU A 751 -18.97 80.45 39.26
CA LEU A 751 -20.16 80.63 40.10
C LEU A 751 -19.87 81.41 41.39
N SER A 752 -18.60 81.43 41.83
CA SER A 752 -18.15 82.17 43.03
C SER A 752 -17.71 83.61 42.77
N ALA A 753 -17.49 83.97 41.50
CA ALA A 753 -17.16 85.31 41.02
C ALA A 753 -18.44 86.05 40.60
#